data_AF-A0A2J6JCJ0-F1
#
_entry.id   AF-A0A2J6JCJ0-F1
#
_cell.length_a   1.000
_cell.length_b   1.000
_cell.length_c   1.000
_cell.angle_alpha   90.00
_cell.angle_beta   90.00
_cell.angle_gamma   90.00
#
_symmetry.space_group_name_H-M   'P 1'
#
loop_
_entity.id
_entity.type
_entity.pdbx_description
1 polymer ?
#
loop_
_entity_poly.entity_id
_entity_poly.type
_entity_poly.pdbx_seq_one_letter_code
_entity_poly.pdbx_strand_id
1 'polypeptide(L)'
;MAKIFISYRRSDAAGHAGRLYDRLKRKYGKKNVFFDLESIHAGEVFTERIEKAIHAAKVVLAVIGPDWLSPENKKRLHRDNDVVRMELALSTELSTTLKSPDVIPLVCGGAEVPSENQLPVNLRKLFTRHAPRIFDSEYEAGFNRLCNDLEKIYGVKPVAEPDRNLRDANPKFVGRTDELKKLSTAVDTGKVGVVAAVHGFGGMGKTELAVKFANDKAGHFVGGLWDLNAEGHKALLPLIGNLTLALEIQESASPTETGEQRGQRVLAELKKRADNGEGRALLLLDNISEPALLSNPQLNTLHHEAWLTLVVTTRLGEHDLSDDRLAFVSVDSLSPSDALNLILKHQPGGVWPTATAAEDEAAAQELVRELGGFTLAVEAVAVYLGLHPEIRPAAYLKRLIREGLISVDALGKDPDVKDQLQHRERQLALILDVTLERLTEIDREALAYAALLPPDSIPWLWLRDLLTRTHGEALLFEEGYPNPWVGICQRLEGARLLTPSDQDGVARLHRIVGAHLRVRNQGRSDQLRDALVGFMEVFGTYFEHTWEHDPRILWILKPLQEAISYLTQEGADERLAKQAGVVGEVEMRIGRFSSAFAFFNLSHQTFKQLRIEQPDSETLSRGESAVLNSLADFLAMRGQAGDAEQALAHYQQSLEV
;
A
#
# COMPACT_ATOMS: atom_id res chain seq x y z
N MET A 1 -21.04 21.39 4.56
CA MET A 1 -21.58 21.19 3.20
C MET A 1 -20.40 21.13 2.23
N ALA A 2 -20.58 20.48 1.07
CA ALA A 2 -19.49 20.25 0.12
C ALA A 2 -18.97 21.55 -0.48
N LYS A 3 -17.65 21.68 -0.63
CA LYS A 3 -16.97 22.86 -1.20
C LYS A 3 -16.64 22.68 -2.68
N ILE A 4 -16.53 21.44 -3.14
CA ILE A 4 -16.24 21.08 -4.53
C ILE A 4 -17.43 20.27 -5.06
N PHE A 5 -17.96 20.66 -6.22
CA PHE A 5 -19.00 19.92 -6.93
C PHE A 5 -18.43 19.40 -8.25
N ILE A 6 -18.64 18.12 -8.57
CA ILE A 6 -18.15 17.52 -9.82
C ILE A 6 -19.33 17.23 -10.74
N SER A 7 -19.39 17.95 -11.86
CA SER A 7 -20.37 17.73 -12.94
C SER A 7 -19.69 16.97 -14.07
N TYR A 8 -20.25 15.83 -14.48
CA TYR A 8 -19.71 15.03 -15.58
C TYR A 8 -20.82 14.26 -16.31
N ARG A 9 -20.52 13.84 -17.55
CA ARG A 9 -21.40 12.95 -18.30
C ARG A 9 -20.90 11.50 -18.19
N ARG A 10 -21.74 10.60 -17.67
CA ARG A 10 -21.39 9.19 -17.46
C ARG A 10 -20.98 8.45 -18.75
N SER A 11 -21.68 8.71 -19.85
CA SER A 11 -21.37 8.12 -21.17
C SER A 11 -20.13 8.70 -21.85
N ASP A 12 -19.39 9.59 -21.18
CA ASP A 12 -18.23 10.28 -21.73
C ASP A 12 -17.01 10.14 -20.81
N ALA A 13 -17.13 10.57 -19.55
CA ALA A 13 -15.97 10.76 -18.67
C ALA A 13 -16.05 9.98 -17.34
N ALA A 14 -16.84 8.89 -17.26
CA ALA A 14 -17.05 8.17 -15.99
C ALA A 14 -15.75 7.73 -15.30
N GLY A 15 -14.79 7.19 -16.06
CA GLY A 15 -13.48 6.77 -15.54
C GLY A 15 -12.67 7.95 -14.99
N HIS A 16 -12.57 9.04 -15.76
CA HIS A 16 -11.83 10.24 -15.35
C HIS A 16 -12.46 10.93 -14.14
N ALA A 17 -13.79 11.07 -14.13
CA ALA A 17 -14.53 11.71 -13.06
C ALA A 17 -14.48 10.89 -11.76
N GLY A 18 -14.57 9.56 -11.85
CA GLY A 18 -14.41 8.66 -10.70
C GLY A 18 -13.00 8.75 -10.10
N ARG A 19 -11.96 8.67 -10.93
CA ARG A 19 -10.56 8.83 -10.47
C ARG A 19 -10.33 10.19 -9.81
N LEU A 20 -10.85 11.27 -10.41
CA LEU A 20 -10.76 12.62 -9.87
C LEU A 20 -11.47 12.73 -8.50
N TYR A 21 -12.69 12.20 -8.40
CA TYR A 21 -13.44 12.18 -7.15
C TYR A 21 -12.69 11.44 -6.05
N ASP A 22 -12.18 10.23 -6.31
CA ASP A 22 -11.50 9.43 -5.29
C ASP A 22 -10.28 10.16 -4.71
N ARG A 23 -9.57 10.93 -5.54
CA ARG A 23 -8.41 11.69 -5.10
C ARG A 23 -8.76 12.99 -4.40
N LEU A 24 -9.74 13.74 -4.91
CA LEU A 24 -10.24 14.94 -4.21
C LEU A 24 -10.89 14.56 -2.88
N LYS A 25 -11.60 13.43 -2.81
CA LYS A 25 -12.19 12.89 -1.59
C LYS A 25 -11.15 12.50 -0.57
N ARG A 26 -10.02 11.91 -0.98
CA ARG A 26 -8.88 11.65 -0.09
C ARG A 26 -8.34 12.96 0.48
N LYS A 27 -7.93 13.87 -0.41
CA LYS A 27 -7.26 15.12 -0.03
C LYS A 27 -8.13 16.12 0.75
N TYR A 28 -9.38 16.30 0.34
CA TYR A 28 -10.28 17.30 0.91
C TYR A 28 -11.39 16.69 1.78
N GLY A 29 -11.48 15.37 1.88
CA GLY A 29 -12.47 14.67 2.67
C GLY A 29 -13.83 14.55 2.00
N LYS A 30 -14.51 13.42 2.24
CA LYS A 30 -15.84 13.10 1.64
C LYS A 30 -16.89 14.21 1.86
N LYS A 31 -16.88 14.89 2.99
CA LYS A 31 -17.86 15.96 3.30
C LYS A 31 -17.67 17.22 2.44
N ASN A 32 -16.50 17.41 1.82
CA ASN A 32 -16.15 18.59 1.03
C ASN A 32 -16.26 18.36 -0.49
N VAL A 33 -16.49 17.14 -0.96
CA VAL A 33 -16.58 16.82 -2.39
C VAL A 33 -17.93 16.16 -2.69
N PHE A 34 -18.73 16.79 -3.54
CA PHE A 34 -20.00 16.26 -4.01
C PHE A 34 -19.80 15.57 -5.37
N PHE A 35 -20.15 14.29 -5.43
CA PHE A 35 -20.01 13.43 -6.61
C PHE A 35 -21.15 12.41 -6.67
N ASP A 36 -21.81 12.37 -7.82
CA ASP A 36 -22.76 11.34 -8.25
C ASP A 36 -24.07 11.14 -7.43
N LEU A 37 -25.00 10.41 -8.05
CA LEU A 37 -26.39 10.14 -7.64
C LEU A 37 -26.56 9.26 -6.38
N GLU A 38 -25.51 8.62 -5.87
CA GLU A 38 -25.58 7.75 -4.67
C GLU A 38 -25.73 8.53 -3.35
N SER A 39 -25.53 9.85 -3.39
CA SER A 39 -25.66 10.68 -2.20
C SER A 39 -27.13 10.88 -1.77
N ILE A 40 -28.10 10.54 -2.61
CA ILE A 40 -29.51 10.92 -2.48
C ILE A 40 -30.28 9.85 -1.69
N HIS A 41 -30.96 10.26 -0.61
CA HIS A 41 -31.78 9.34 0.17
C HIS A 41 -33.10 9.05 -0.56
N ALA A 42 -33.65 7.85 -0.40
CA ALA A 42 -34.95 7.49 -0.96
C ALA A 42 -36.03 8.48 -0.46
N GLY A 43 -36.70 9.17 -1.39
CA GLY A 43 -37.75 10.16 -1.11
C GLY A 43 -37.36 11.63 -1.22
N GLU A 44 -36.09 11.97 -1.46
CA GLU A 44 -35.66 13.37 -1.70
C GLU A 44 -35.94 13.82 -3.15
N VAL A 45 -36.38 15.08 -3.32
CA VAL A 45 -36.54 15.71 -4.64
C VAL A 45 -35.17 15.97 -5.25
N PHE A 46 -34.85 15.18 -6.28
CA PHE A 46 -33.57 15.13 -6.99
C PHE A 46 -32.97 16.51 -7.33
N THR A 47 -33.77 17.37 -7.94
CA THR A 47 -33.37 18.69 -8.43
C THR A 47 -33.00 19.66 -7.30
N GLU A 48 -33.74 19.63 -6.18
CA GLU A 48 -33.50 20.54 -5.05
C GLU A 48 -32.19 20.23 -4.33
N ARG A 49 -31.79 18.95 -4.26
CA ARG A 49 -30.55 18.56 -3.61
C ARG A 49 -29.32 18.98 -4.41
N ILE A 50 -29.38 18.82 -5.74
CA ILE A 50 -28.30 19.27 -6.64
C ILE A 50 -28.16 20.79 -6.57
N GLU A 51 -29.27 21.51 -6.61
CA GLU A 51 -29.29 22.97 -6.47
C GLU A 51 -28.68 23.42 -5.13
N LYS A 52 -29.08 22.82 -4.00
CA LYS A 52 -28.45 23.07 -2.70
C LYS A 52 -26.96 22.77 -2.68
N ALA A 53 -26.52 21.70 -3.33
CA ALA A 53 -25.11 21.34 -3.40
C ALA A 53 -24.30 22.35 -4.23
N ILE A 54 -24.84 22.83 -5.35
CA ILE A 54 -24.22 23.88 -6.17
C ILE A 54 -24.15 25.20 -5.41
N HIS A 55 -25.22 25.59 -4.72
CA HIS A 55 -25.23 26.81 -3.89
C HIS A 55 -24.22 26.79 -2.74
N ALA A 56 -23.94 25.61 -2.18
CA ALA A 56 -22.97 25.45 -1.11
C ALA A 56 -21.52 25.29 -1.62
N ALA A 57 -21.33 24.97 -2.90
CA ALA A 57 -20.02 24.78 -3.50
C ALA A 57 -19.27 26.11 -3.62
N LYS A 58 -17.95 26.05 -3.46
CA LYS A 58 -17.04 27.13 -3.85
C LYS A 58 -16.59 26.99 -5.30
N VAL A 59 -16.44 25.75 -5.75
CA VAL A 59 -15.96 25.41 -7.09
C VAL A 59 -16.81 24.29 -7.69
N VAL A 60 -17.17 24.44 -8.96
CA VAL A 60 -17.81 23.42 -9.79
C VAL A 60 -16.80 22.98 -10.85
N LEU A 61 -16.40 21.71 -10.83
CA LEU A 61 -15.55 21.09 -11.84
C LEU A 61 -16.44 20.47 -12.92
N ALA A 62 -16.41 21.04 -14.12
CA ALA A 62 -17.09 20.51 -15.29
C ALA A 62 -16.13 19.58 -16.04
N VAL A 63 -16.25 18.27 -15.84
CA VAL A 63 -15.36 17.27 -16.44
C VAL A 63 -15.79 17.00 -17.88
N ILE A 64 -14.88 17.29 -18.82
CA ILE A 64 -15.06 17.17 -20.27
C ILE A 64 -14.19 16.02 -20.77
N GLY A 65 -14.80 14.91 -21.19
CA GLY A 65 -14.12 13.77 -21.78
C GLY A 65 -14.17 13.77 -23.32
N PRO A 66 -13.53 12.78 -23.95
CA PRO A 66 -13.36 12.73 -25.42
C PRO A 66 -14.67 12.68 -26.20
N ASP A 67 -15.71 12.06 -25.62
CA ASP A 67 -17.01 11.87 -26.24
C ASP A 67 -18.01 13.00 -25.90
N TRP A 68 -17.58 14.06 -25.21
CA TRP A 68 -18.46 15.17 -24.81
C TRP A 68 -19.23 15.77 -25.98
N LEU A 69 -18.58 15.85 -27.16
CA LEU A 69 -19.14 16.36 -28.41
C LEU A 69 -19.56 15.28 -29.40
N SER A 70 -19.62 14.00 -28.99
CA SER A 70 -20.16 12.94 -29.83
C SER A 70 -21.56 13.31 -30.32
N PRO A 71 -21.99 12.87 -31.52
CA PRO A 71 -23.29 13.26 -32.08
C PRO A 71 -24.46 13.03 -31.10
N GLU A 72 -24.42 11.94 -30.34
CA GLU A 72 -25.41 11.63 -29.31
C GLU A 72 -25.34 12.60 -28.13
N ASN A 73 -24.16 12.80 -27.54
CA ASN A 73 -23.98 13.65 -26.36
C ASN A 73 -24.26 15.12 -26.69
N LYS A 74 -23.84 15.60 -27.87
CA LYS A 74 -24.15 16.94 -28.37
C LYS A 74 -25.66 17.14 -28.53
N LYS A 75 -26.37 16.18 -29.12
CA LYS A 75 -27.84 16.23 -29.26
C LYS A 75 -28.53 16.28 -27.90
N ARG A 76 -28.04 15.52 -26.92
CA ARG A 76 -28.57 15.53 -25.54
C ARG A 76 -28.32 16.85 -24.84
N LEU A 77 -27.12 17.42 -24.96
CA LEU A 77 -26.75 18.70 -24.34
C LEU A 77 -27.67 19.86 -24.79
N HIS A 78 -28.32 19.76 -25.96
CA HIS A 78 -29.27 20.75 -26.47
C HIS A 78 -30.71 20.53 -26.02
N ARG A 79 -31.01 19.45 -25.28
CA ARG A 79 -32.34 19.24 -24.68
C ARG A 79 -32.44 20.05 -23.39
N ASP A 80 -33.63 20.58 -23.11
CA ASP A 80 -33.83 21.41 -21.92
C ASP A 80 -33.87 20.61 -20.62
N ASN A 81 -34.10 19.29 -20.71
CA ASN A 81 -34.13 18.37 -19.58
C ASN A 81 -32.82 17.58 -19.36
N ASP A 82 -31.72 17.98 -20.01
CA ASP A 82 -30.41 17.36 -19.77
C ASP A 82 -29.82 17.87 -18.46
N VAL A 83 -29.63 16.95 -17.50
CA VAL A 83 -29.17 17.26 -16.14
C VAL A 83 -27.83 18.00 -16.14
N VAL A 84 -26.87 17.55 -16.95
CA VAL A 84 -25.55 18.19 -17.06
C VAL A 84 -25.67 19.63 -17.59
N ARG A 85 -26.54 19.86 -18.60
CA ARG A 85 -26.84 21.21 -19.06
C ARG A 85 -27.43 22.08 -17.93
N MET A 86 -28.39 21.55 -17.18
CA MET A 86 -29.04 22.28 -16.09
C MET A 86 -28.04 22.65 -14.98
N GLU A 87 -27.23 21.69 -14.53
CA GLU A 87 -26.20 21.90 -13.51
C GLU A 87 -25.19 22.98 -13.91
N LEU A 88 -24.65 22.89 -15.12
CA LEU A 88 -23.63 23.82 -15.62
C LEU A 88 -24.21 25.20 -15.93
N ALA A 89 -25.47 25.28 -16.39
CA ALA A 89 -26.15 26.54 -16.61
C ALA A 89 -26.40 27.27 -15.29
N LEU A 90 -26.96 26.57 -14.29
CA LEU A 90 -27.17 27.12 -12.94
C LEU A 90 -25.84 27.56 -12.33
N SER A 91 -24.81 26.71 -12.37
CA SER A 91 -23.48 27.03 -11.84
C SER A 91 -22.87 28.26 -12.51
N THR A 92 -23.02 28.39 -13.83
CA THR A 92 -22.52 29.54 -14.59
C THR A 92 -23.30 30.82 -14.29
N GLU A 93 -24.61 30.72 -14.13
CA GLU A 93 -25.48 31.83 -13.73
C GLU A 93 -25.10 32.33 -12.33
N LEU A 94 -24.97 31.44 -11.35
CA LEU A 94 -24.56 31.78 -9.98
C LEU A 94 -23.15 32.37 -9.93
N SER A 95 -22.20 31.82 -10.70
CA SER A 95 -20.86 32.40 -10.88
C SER A 95 -20.92 33.86 -11.35
N THR A 96 -21.85 34.19 -12.26
CA THR A 96 -22.00 35.57 -12.74
C THR A 96 -22.78 36.50 -11.81
N THR A 97 -23.80 35.98 -11.11
CA THR A 97 -24.73 36.79 -10.31
C THR A 97 -24.28 36.92 -8.85
N LEU A 98 -23.83 35.83 -8.25
CA LEU A 98 -23.42 35.74 -6.84
C LEU A 98 -21.90 35.67 -6.66
N LYS A 99 -21.12 35.62 -7.75
CA LYS A 99 -19.66 35.43 -7.73
C LYS A 99 -19.21 34.11 -7.06
N SER A 100 -20.11 33.13 -6.96
CA SER A 100 -19.83 31.80 -6.42
C SER A 100 -20.95 30.82 -6.80
N PRO A 101 -20.65 29.54 -7.11
CA PRO A 101 -19.32 28.93 -7.24
C PRO A 101 -18.57 29.39 -8.50
N ASP A 102 -17.25 29.26 -8.52
CA ASP A 102 -16.48 29.35 -9.77
C ASP A 102 -16.57 28.04 -10.55
N VAL A 103 -16.75 28.14 -11.87
CA VAL A 103 -16.91 26.96 -12.73
C VAL A 103 -15.62 26.74 -13.53
N ILE A 104 -14.99 25.59 -13.35
CA ILE A 104 -13.74 25.21 -14.01
C ILE A 104 -14.04 24.14 -15.06
N PRO A 105 -13.89 24.43 -16.37
CA PRO A 105 -13.94 23.41 -17.41
C PRO A 105 -12.66 22.56 -17.36
N LEU A 106 -12.75 21.34 -16.85
CA LEU A 106 -11.63 20.42 -16.69
C LEU A 106 -11.61 19.41 -17.84
N VAL A 107 -10.59 19.50 -18.68
CA VAL A 107 -10.46 18.69 -19.91
C VAL A 107 -9.65 17.44 -19.61
N CYS A 108 -10.19 16.26 -19.92
CA CYS A 108 -9.59 14.95 -19.61
C CYS A 108 -9.49 14.05 -20.85
N GLY A 109 -8.61 13.06 -20.80
CA GLY A 109 -8.55 11.99 -21.83
C GLY A 109 -8.17 12.47 -23.24
N GLY A 110 -7.56 13.66 -23.37
CA GLY A 110 -7.24 14.25 -24.67
C GLY A 110 -8.42 14.92 -25.37
N ALA A 111 -9.52 15.17 -24.65
CA ALA A 111 -10.71 15.81 -25.21
C ALA A 111 -10.45 17.18 -25.85
N GLU A 112 -11.22 17.48 -26.89
CA GLU A 112 -11.22 18.81 -27.51
C GLU A 112 -12.10 19.78 -26.71
N VAL A 113 -11.65 21.04 -26.65
CA VAL A 113 -12.43 22.11 -26.03
C VAL A 113 -13.57 22.52 -26.98
N PRO A 114 -14.84 22.47 -26.56
CA PRO A 114 -15.95 22.90 -27.40
C PRO A 114 -15.89 24.36 -27.80
N SER A 115 -16.19 24.62 -29.07
CA SER A 115 -16.41 25.98 -29.59
C SER A 115 -17.84 26.47 -29.30
N GLU A 116 -18.04 27.80 -29.27
CA GLU A 116 -19.32 28.41 -28.85
C GLU A 116 -20.54 27.96 -29.66
N ASN A 117 -20.36 27.69 -30.96
CA ASN A 117 -21.45 27.25 -31.86
C ASN A 117 -21.82 25.77 -31.65
N GLN A 118 -21.02 24.99 -30.92
CA GLN A 118 -21.31 23.61 -30.57
C GLN A 118 -22.08 23.50 -29.25
N LEU A 119 -22.33 24.63 -28.57
CA LEU A 119 -22.93 24.68 -27.24
C LEU A 119 -24.30 25.38 -27.24
N PRO A 120 -25.21 24.96 -26.35
CA PRO A 120 -26.41 25.73 -26.03
C PRO A 120 -26.06 27.14 -25.55
N VAL A 121 -26.95 28.11 -25.82
CA VAL A 121 -26.74 29.54 -25.51
C VAL A 121 -26.33 29.76 -24.05
N ASN A 122 -26.95 29.04 -23.11
CA ASN A 122 -26.69 29.17 -21.67
C ASN A 122 -25.37 28.53 -21.20
N LEU A 123 -24.65 27.80 -22.06
CA LEU A 123 -23.34 27.20 -21.75
C LEU A 123 -22.17 27.84 -22.50
N ARG A 124 -22.41 28.77 -23.44
CA ARG A 124 -21.33 29.39 -24.24
C ARG A 124 -20.26 30.06 -23.37
N LYS A 125 -20.66 30.69 -22.28
CA LYS A 125 -19.76 31.34 -21.30
C LYS A 125 -18.94 30.37 -20.46
N LEU A 126 -19.19 29.06 -20.54
CA LEU A 126 -18.42 28.07 -19.78
C LEU A 126 -16.97 28.01 -20.27
N PHE A 127 -16.77 28.03 -21.59
CA PHE A 127 -15.46 27.87 -22.23
C PHE A 127 -14.77 29.19 -22.60
N THR A 128 -15.35 30.33 -22.21
CA THR A 128 -14.61 31.59 -22.11
C THR A 128 -13.69 31.63 -20.88
N ARG A 129 -13.77 30.62 -20.00
CA ARG A 129 -12.91 30.43 -18.82
C ARG A 129 -11.70 29.57 -19.17
N HIS A 130 -10.60 29.75 -18.45
CA HIS A 130 -9.41 28.90 -18.60
C HIS A 130 -9.77 27.44 -18.32
N ALA A 131 -9.37 26.54 -19.23
CA ALA A 131 -9.70 25.11 -19.18
C ALA A 131 -8.45 24.27 -18.87
N PRO A 132 -8.15 23.99 -17.59
CA PRO A 132 -7.02 23.13 -17.24
C PRO A 132 -7.18 21.73 -17.85
N ARG A 133 -6.06 21.14 -18.26
CA ARG A 133 -5.98 19.81 -18.86
C ARG A 133 -5.33 18.81 -17.92
N ILE A 134 -5.91 17.63 -17.81
CA ILE A 134 -5.31 16.46 -17.14
C ILE A 134 -5.20 15.34 -18.17
N PHE A 135 -3.97 15.06 -18.58
CA PHE A 135 -3.64 13.94 -19.47
C PHE A 135 -3.36 12.68 -18.65
N ASP A 136 -3.65 11.50 -19.20
CA ASP A 136 -3.42 10.24 -18.47
C ASP A 136 -1.93 9.96 -18.23
N SER A 137 -1.06 10.33 -19.18
CA SER A 137 0.40 10.23 -19.08
C SER A 137 1.02 11.18 -18.03
N GLU A 138 0.33 12.28 -17.72
CA GLU A 138 0.82 13.33 -16.79
C GLU A 138 -0.19 13.62 -15.68
N TYR A 139 -0.99 12.62 -15.34
CA TYR A 139 -2.16 12.81 -14.48
C TYR A 139 -1.80 13.47 -13.15
N GLU A 140 -0.70 13.03 -12.53
CA GLU A 140 -0.21 13.56 -11.25
C GLU A 140 0.09 15.05 -11.31
N ALA A 141 0.85 15.48 -12.33
CA ALA A 141 1.22 16.87 -12.49
C ALA A 141 -0.02 17.75 -12.72
N GLY A 142 -0.97 17.28 -13.55
CA GLY A 142 -2.24 17.98 -13.79
C GLY A 142 -3.11 18.07 -12.53
N PHE A 143 -3.23 16.96 -11.79
CA PHE A 143 -3.99 16.88 -10.56
C PHE A 143 -3.41 17.78 -9.45
N ASN A 144 -2.08 17.80 -9.31
CA ASN A 144 -1.40 18.62 -8.31
C ASN A 144 -1.55 20.12 -8.59
N ARG A 145 -1.49 20.53 -9.87
CA ARG A 145 -1.81 21.91 -10.28
C ARG A 145 -3.24 22.30 -9.91
N LEU A 146 -4.22 21.44 -10.24
CA LEU A 146 -5.61 21.67 -9.87
C LEU A 146 -5.76 21.81 -8.35
N CYS A 147 -5.11 20.95 -7.56
CA CYS A 147 -5.18 21.05 -6.10
C CYS A 147 -4.57 22.35 -5.57
N ASN A 148 -3.41 22.76 -6.09
CA ASN A 148 -2.78 24.02 -5.72
C ASN A 148 -3.71 25.21 -6.00
N ASP A 149 -4.46 25.19 -7.10
CA ASP A 149 -5.44 26.23 -7.43
C ASP A 149 -6.65 26.18 -6.46
N LEU A 150 -7.19 24.99 -6.19
CA LEU A 150 -8.26 24.77 -5.20
C LEU A 150 -7.89 25.32 -3.81
N GLU A 151 -6.64 25.13 -3.40
CA GLU A 151 -6.12 25.59 -2.12
C GLU A 151 -5.87 27.10 -2.09
N LYS A 152 -5.06 27.62 -3.04
CA LYS A 152 -4.58 29.01 -3.03
C LYS A 152 -5.64 30.01 -3.45
N ILE A 153 -6.43 29.69 -4.48
CA ILE A 153 -7.41 30.62 -5.06
C ILE A 153 -8.74 30.52 -4.33
N TYR A 154 -9.21 29.30 -4.08
CA TYR A 154 -10.57 29.07 -3.58
C TYR A 154 -10.62 28.75 -2.07
N GLY A 155 -9.46 28.68 -1.42
CA GLY A 155 -9.37 28.43 0.03
C GLY A 155 -10.00 27.10 0.43
N VAL A 156 -9.97 26.10 -0.45
CA VAL A 156 -10.37 24.74 -0.14
C VAL A 156 -9.18 24.08 0.54
N LYS A 157 -9.16 24.12 1.88
CA LYS A 157 -8.10 23.50 2.66
C LYS A 157 -8.20 21.97 2.56
N PRO A 158 -7.07 21.26 2.40
CA PRO A 158 -7.03 19.81 2.62
C PRO A 158 -7.57 19.49 4.02
N VAL A 159 -8.14 18.31 4.19
CA VAL A 159 -8.22 17.78 5.56
C VAL A 159 -6.78 17.56 5.98
N ALA A 160 -6.41 17.93 7.21
CA ALA A 160 -5.16 17.43 7.75
C ALA A 160 -5.29 15.91 7.76
N GLU A 161 -4.71 15.24 6.77
CA GLU A 161 -4.55 13.80 6.86
C GLU A 161 -3.71 13.56 8.10
N PRO A 162 -4.11 12.61 8.95
CA PRO A 162 -3.27 12.25 10.08
C PRO A 162 -1.93 11.78 9.52
N ASP A 163 -0.83 12.25 10.12
CA ASP A 163 0.49 11.74 9.78
C ASP A 163 0.47 10.22 9.87
N ARG A 164 1.01 9.54 8.86
CA ARG A 164 0.87 8.10 8.76
C ARG A 164 2.00 7.45 8.02
N ASN A 165 2.36 6.25 8.46
CA ASN A 165 3.00 5.23 7.62
C ASN A 165 2.03 4.07 7.32
N LEU A 166 0.80 4.12 7.84
CA LEU A 166 -0.25 3.16 7.51
C LEU A 166 -0.72 3.35 6.07
N ARG A 167 -0.77 2.23 5.35
CA ARG A 167 -1.21 2.17 3.96
C ARG A 167 -2.68 2.47 3.72
N ASP A 168 -2.99 2.86 2.48
CA ASP A 168 -4.36 2.97 2.00
C ASP A 168 -5.09 1.60 2.02
N ALA A 169 -6.39 1.64 2.29
CA ALA A 169 -7.23 0.44 2.28
C ALA A 169 -7.35 -0.16 0.86
N ASN A 170 -7.37 -1.49 0.78
CA ASN A 170 -7.55 -2.20 -0.50
C ASN A 170 -8.89 -1.80 -1.15
N PRO A 171 -8.89 -1.21 -2.37
CA PRO A 171 -10.12 -0.77 -3.04
C PRO A 171 -11.06 -1.93 -3.38
N LYS A 172 -10.53 -3.15 -3.45
CA LYS A 172 -11.28 -4.38 -3.72
C LYS A 172 -11.76 -5.11 -2.46
N PHE A 173 -11.60 -4.52 -1.26
CA PHE A 173 -12.17 -5.05 -0.02
C PHE A 173 -13.69 -5.28 -0.14
N VAL A 174 -14.19 -6.40 0.41
CA VAL A 174 -15.61 -6.78 0.42
C VAL A 174 -16.01 -7.36 1.78
N GLY A 175 -17.30 -7.24 2.13
CA GLY A 175 -17.88 -7.88 3.31
C GLY A 175 -17.34 -7.35 4.64
N ARG A 176 -17.28 -8.26 5.62
CA ARG A 176 -16.68 -8.05 6.96
C ARG A 176 -17.32 -6.95 7.80
N THR A 177 -18.59 -6.64 7.56
CA THR A 177 -19.27 -5.53 8.24
C THR A 177 -19.43 -5.81 9.73
N ASP A 178 -19.69 -7.06 10.11
CA ASP A 178 -19.82 -7.46 11.51
C ASP A 178 -18.48 -7.42 12.24
N GLU A 179 -17.41 -7.92 11.61
CA GLU A 179 -16.06 -7.87 12.17
C GLU A 179 -15.57 -6.42 12.33
N LEU A 180 -15.80 -5.54 11.34
CA LEU A 180 -15.49 -4.11 11.45
C LEU A 180 -16.28 -3.44 12.59
N LYS A 181 -17.56 -3.80 12.76
CA LYS A 181 -18.40 -3.28 13.84
C LYS A 181 -17.95 -3.76 15.22
N LYS A 182 -17.58 -5.04 15.34
CA LYS A 182 -16.99 -5.62 16.55
C LYS A 182 -15.68 -4.91 16.91
N LEU A 183 -14.80 -4.72 15.92
CA LEU A 183 -13.53 -4.01 16.11
C LEU A 183 -13.74 -2.55 16.52
N SER A 184 -14.68 -1.84 15.89
CA SER A 184 -15.04 -0.48 16.33
C SER A 184 -15.54 -0.48 17.77
N THR A 185 -16.46 -1.38 18.12
CA THR A 185 -17.02 -1.44 19.48
C THR A 185 -15.92 -1.71 20.51
N ALA A 186 -15.02 -2.65 20.23
CA ALA A 186 -13.88 -2.95 21.09
C ALA A 186 -13.01 -1.71 21.35
N VAL A 187 -12.56 -1.06 20.29
CA VAL A 187 -11.70 0.14 20.36
C VAL A 187 -12.42 1.32 21.01
N ASP A 188 -13.71 1.51 20.73
CA ASP A 188 -14.52 2.58 21.30
C ASP A 188 -14.69 2.41 22.82
N THR A 189 -14.66 1.17 23.32
CA THR A 189 -14.65 0.85 24.77
C THR A 189 -13.26 0.93 25.43
N GLY A 190 -12.23 1.33 24.70
CA GLY A 190 -10.85 1.45 25.21
C GLY A 190 -10.09 0.12 25.30
N LYS A 191 -10.62 -0.97 24.72
CA LYS A 191 -9.91 -2.25 24.64
C LYS A 191 -8.92 -2.27 23.48
N VAL A 192 -7.92 -3.15 23.57
CA VAL A 192 -7.03 -3.48 22.46
C VAL A 192 -7.81 -4.36 21.48
N GLY A 193 -7.96 -3.89 20.25
CA GLY A 193 -8.64 -4.67 19.20
C GLY A 193 -7.72 -5.74 18.63
N VAL A 194 -7.97 -7.02 18.93
CA VAL A 194 -7.17 -8.14 18.46
C VAL A 194 -7.84 -8.82 17.28
N VAL A 195 -7.28 -8.64 16.08
CA VAL A 195 -7.76 -9.29 14.87
C VAL A 195 -7.02 -10.61 14.67
N ALA A 196 -7.68 -11.71 15.01
CA ALA A 196 -7.11 -13.05 14.95
C ALA A 196 -7.89 -13.91 13.96
N ALA A 197 -7.24 -14.91 13.36
CA ALA A 197 -7.93 -15.86 12.48
C ALA A 197 -8.49 -16.99 13.35
N VAL A 198 -9.71 -17.45 13.06
CA VAL A 198 -10.40 -18.51 13.86
C VAL A 198 -9.55 -19.77 14.06
N HIS A 199 -8.62 -20.05 13.13
CA HIS A 199 -7.74 -21.22 13.17
C HIS A 199 -6.27 -20.88 12.85
N GLY A 200 -5.83 -19.63 13.07
CA GLY A 200 -4.44 -19.22 12.81
C GLY A 200 -4.05 -19.11 11.32
N PHE A 201 -4.97 -19.32 10.38
CA PHE A 201 -4.70 -19.30 8.93
C PHE A 201 -4.11 -17.96 8.43
N GLY A 202 -3.07 -18.05 7.59
CA GLY A 202 -2.58 -16.93 6.77
C GLY A 202 -3.53 -16.64 5.59
N GLY A 203 -3.51 -15.42 5.06
CA GLY A 203 -4.31 -15.08 3.85
C GLY A 203 -5.82 -14.90 4.07
N MET A 204 -6.31 -14.89 5.32
CA MET A 204 -7.73 -14.64 5.65
C MET A 204 -8.15 -13.15 5.60
N GLY A 205 -7.21 -12.23 5.39
CA GLY A 205 -7.49 -10.79 5.34
C GLY A 205 -7.47 -10.07 6.71
N LYS A 206 -6.79 -10.61 7.72
CA LYS A 206 -6.63 -9.95 9.05
C LYS A 206 -6.06 -8.53 8.93
N THR A 207 -4.91 -8.42 8.27
CA THR A 207 -4.25 -7.12 8.03
C THR A 207 -5.13 -6.21 7.20
N GLU A 208 -5.80 -6.72 6.16
CA GLU A 208 -6.74 -5.93 5.36
C GLU A 208 -7.92 -5.40 6.18
N LEU A 209 -8.47 -6.19 7.11
CA LEU A 209 -9.52 -5.75 8.02
C LEU A 209 -9.06 -4.62 8.95
N ALA A 210 -7.87 -4.77 9.54
CA ALA A 210 -7.27 -3.79 10.44
C ALA A 210 -6.96 -2.47 9.72
N VAL A 211 -6.34 -2.54 8.54
CA VAL A 211 -6.05 -1.41 7.68
C VAL A 211 -7.35 -0.72 7.24
N LYS A 212 -8.37 -1.49 6.83
CA LYS A 212 -9.69 -0.94 6.45
C LYS A 212 -10.33 -0.19 7.61
N PHE A 213 -10.31 -0.76 8.80
CA PHE A 213 -10.84 -0.12 10.02
C PHE A 213 -10.14 1.22 10.29
N ALA A 214 -8.80 1.22 10.32
CA ALA A 214 -8.02 2.41 10.61
C ALA A 214 -8.24 3.52 9.57
N ASN A 215 -8.28 3.17 8.27
CA ASN A 215 -8.59 4.12 7.20
C ASN A 215 -10.02 4.67 7.27
N ASP A 216 -11.02 3.84 7.55
CA ASP A 216 -12.42 4.28 7.69
C ASP A 216 -12.61 5.26 8.85
N LYS A 217 -11.78 5.12 9.89
CA LYS A 217 -11.83 5.92 11.10
C LYS A 217 -10.75 7.01 11.15
N ALA A 218 -9.97 7.21 10.09
CA ALA A 218 -8.81 8.13 10.03
C ALA A 218 -9.09 9.51 10.64
N GLY A 219 -10.29 10.07 10.41
CA GLY A 219 -10.68 11.37 10.97
C GLY A 219 -10.79 11.44 12.50
N HIS A 220 -10.80 10.31 13.22
CA HIS A 220 -10.73 10.27 14.69
C HIS A 220 -9.29 10.19 15.21
N PHE A 221 -8.33 9.89 14.33
CA PHE A 221 -6.96 9.59 14.68
C PHE A 221 -6.00 10.71 14.25
N VAL A 222 -6.30 11.95 14.65
CA VAL A 222 -5.52 13.15 14.27
C VAL A 222 -4.07 13.09 14.77
N GLY A 223 -3.80 12.33 15.84
CA GLY A 223 -2.45 12.03 16.33
C GLY A 223 -1.64 11.06 15.45
N GLY A 224 -2.24 10.55 14.38
CA GLY A 224 -1.60 9.74 13.36
C GLY A 224 -2.12 8.30 13.26
N LEU A 225 -1.84 7.67 12.11
CA LEU A 225 -2.10 6.26 11.84
C LEU A 225 -0.78 5.54 11.58
N TRP A 226 -0.36 4.72 12.54
CA TRP A 226 0.98 4.13 12.52
C TRP A 226 0.92 2.62 12.44
N ASP A 227 1.65 2.04 11.49
CA ASP A 227 1.79 0.62 11.26
C ASP A 227 3.19 0.15 11.67
N LEU A 228 3.25 -0.98 12.37
CA LEU A 228 4.47 -1.58 12.90
C LEU A 228 4.42 -3.09 12.68
N ASN A 229 5.39 -3.62 11.93
CA ASN A 229 5.59 -5.07 11.85
C ASN A 229 6.14 -5.58 13.19
N ALA A 230 5.36 -6.40 13.88
CA ALA A 230 5.65 -6.93 15.20
C ALA A 230 6.23 -8.36 15.18
N GLU A 231 6.46 -8.93 13.99
CA GLU A 231 6.99 -10.29 13.84
C GLU A 231 8.35 -10.45 14.53
N GLY A 232 8.47 -11.44 15.41
CA GLY A 232 9.70 -11.73 16.16
C GLY A 232 10.03 -10.75 17.31
N HIS A 233 9.28 -9.67 17.48
CA HIS A 233 9.50 -8.70 18.56
C HIS A 233 8.94 -9.20 19.90
N LYS A 234 9.69 -8.99 20.98
CA LYS A 234 9.35 -9.48 22.34
C LYS A 234 8.96 -8.40 23.34
N ALA A 235 9.16 -7.12 23.00
CA ALA A 235 8.87 -5.98 23.87
C ALA A 235 8.27 -4.81 23.08
N LEU A 236 7.23 -4.18 23.63
CA LEU A 236 6.43 -3.13 22.97
C LEU A 236 7.21 -1.82 22.84
N LEU A 237 7.89 -1.36 23.89
CA LEU A 237 8.61 -0.08 23.81
C LEU A 237 9.72 -0.09 22.75
N PRO A 238 10.62 -1.09 22.67
CA PRO A 238 11.57 -1.19 21.56
C PRO A 238 10.91 -1.23 20.18
N LEU A 239 9.80 -1.96 20.02
CA LEU A 239 9.05 -2.02 18.76
C LEU A 239 8.47 -0.64 18.39
N ILE A 240 7.85 0.06 19.34
CA ILE A 240 7.31 1.41 19.13
C ILE A 240 8.43 2.39 18.80
N GLY A 241 9.62 2.20 19.38
CA GLY A 241 10.84 2.92 19.06
C GLY A 241 11.19 2.92 17.56
N ASN A 242 10.75 1.92 16.79
CA ASN A 242 10.96 1.87 15.34
C ASN A 242 10.22 2.98 14.57
N LEU A 243 9.23 3.64 15.18
CA LEU A 243 8.56 4.80 14.58
C LEU A 243 9.39 6.08 14.65
N THR A 244 10.53 6.10 15.35
CA THR A 244 11.37 7.31 15.50
C THR A 244 11.63 8.00 14.16
N LEU A 245 11.98 7.22 13.13
CA LEU A 245 12.23 7.74 11.78
C LEU A 245 10.95 8.23 11.10
N ALA A 246 9.87 7.45 11.16
CA ALA A 246 8.59 7.80 10.54
C ALA A 246 7.94 9.04 11.16
N LEU A 247 8.24 9.32 12.43
CA LEU A 247 7.78 10.49 13.18
C LEU A 247 8.76 11.67 13.11
N GLU A 248 9.91 11.52 12.45
CA GLU A 248 10.95 12.55 12.35
C GLU A 248 11.40 13.07 13.74
N ILE A 249 11.43 12.20 14.74
CA ILE A 249 11.82 12.58 16.10
C ILE A 249 13.33 12.78 16.14
N GLN A 250 13.76 13.96 16.60
CA GLN A 250 15.17 14.24 16.85
C GLN A 250 15.77 13.19 17.78
N GLU A 251 16.96 12.73 17.45
CA GLU A 251 17.58 11.64 18.20
C GLU A 251 17.99 12.07 19.60
N SER A 252 18.01 11.08 20.50
CA SER A 252 18.47 11.30 21.86
C SER A 252 19.94 11.74 21.84
N ALA A 253 20.29 12.70 22.70
CA ALA A 253 21.67 13.09 22.95
C ALA A 253 22.49 12.02 23.72
N SER A 254 21.90 10.85 24.02
CA SER A 254 22.51 9.77 24.80
C SER A 254 22.88 8.57 23.92
N PRO A 255 24.17 8.15 23.88
CA PRO A 255 24.67 6.99 23.14
C PRO A 255 24.11 5.65 23.58
N THR A 256 23.68 5.59 24.84
CA THR A 256 23.24 4.38 25.53
C THR A 256 21.72 4.27 25.58
N GLU A 257 21.03 5.03 24.73
CA GLU A 257 19.58 4.96 24.65
C GLU A 257 19.13 3.52 24.34
N THR A 258 18.48 2.92 25.32
CA THR A 258 17.85 1.61 25.18
C THR A 258 16.63 1.71 24.27
N GLY A 259 16.27 0.60 23.61
CA GLY A 259 15.02 0.55 22.83
C GLY A 259 13.78 0.94 23.65
N GLU A 260 13.79 0.70 24.96
CA GLU A 260 12.72 1.12 25.87
C GLU A 260 12.62 2.64 25.99
N GLN A 261 13.74 3.32 26.23
CA GLN A 261 13.80 4.78 26.29
C GLN A 261 13.39 5.42 24.97
N ARG A 262 13.81 4.84 23.85
CA ARG A 262 13.38 5.28 22.51
C ARG A 262 11.86 5.15 22.34
N GLY A 263 11.29 4.01 22.74
CA GLY A 263 9.85 3.79 22.73
C GLY A 263 9.08 4.82 23.57
N GLN A 264 9.60 5.17 24.74
CA GLN A 264 8.99 6.19 25.61
C GLN A 264 8.99 7.58 24.95
N ARG A 265 10.07 7.96 24.25
CA ARG A 265 10.11 9.23 23.51
C ARG A 265 9.09 9.24 22.36
N VAL A 266 8.99 8.14 21.63
CA VAL A 266 7.98 7.99 20.57
C VAL A 266 6.57 8.17 21.15
N LEU A 267 6.25 7.52 22.26
CA LEU A 267 4.95 7.67 22.92
C LEU A 267 4.69 9.12 23.36
N ALA A 268 5.71 9.80 23.89
CA ALA A 268 5.59 11.21 24.27
C ALA A 268 5.29 12.13 23.08
N GLU A 269 5.91 11.88 21.93
CA GLU A 269 5.63 12.62 20.70
C GLU A 269 4.23 12.32 20.15
N LEU A 270 3.82 11.04 20.11
CA LEU A 270 2.47 10.67 19.70
C LEU A 270 1.41 11.32 20.59
N LYS A 271 1.65 11.37 21.91
CA LYS A 271 0.78 12.07 22.86
C LYS A 271 0.70 13.56 22.55
N LYS A 272 1.84 14.22 22.34
CA LYS A 272 1.90 15.64 21.97
C LYS A 272 1.09 15.92 20.69
N ARG A 273 1.17 15.05 19.68
CA ARG A 273 0.37 15.17 18.45
C ARG A 273 -1.12 15.00 18.71
N ALA A 274 -1.49 14.01 19.52
CA ALA A 274 -2.87 13.78 19.93
C ALA A 274 -3.46 14.98 20.68
N ASP A 275 -2.71 15.55 21.64
CA ASP A 275 -3.11 16.71 22.46
C ASP A 275 -3.28 17.99 21.61
N ASN A 276 -2.38 18.23 20.65
CA ASN A 276 -2.44 19.42 19.78
C ASN A 276 -3.60 19.37 18.75
N GLY A 277 -4.09 18.16 18.44
CA GLY A 277 -5.08 17.91 17.39
C GLY A 277 -6.49 17.58 17.88
N GLU A 278 -6.76 17.62 19.20
CA GLU A 278 -8.01 17.13 19.82
C GLU A 278 -8.41 15.72 19.34
N GLY A 279 -7.44 14.81 19.15
CA GLY A 279 -7.67 13.51 18.54
C GLY A 279 -6.87 12.38 19.18
N ARG A 280 -7.06 11.14 18.69
CA ARG A 280 -6.30 9.96 19.14
C ARG A 280 -5.15 9.65 18.18
N ALA A 281 -4.18 8.85 18.60
CA ALA A 281 -3.25 8.15 17.72
C ALA A 281 -3.67 6.67 17.65
N LEU A 282 -3.54 6.04 16.47
CA LEU A 282 -3.72 4.59 16.32
C LEU A 282 -2.37 3.94 16.02
N LEU A 283 -2.02 2.90 16.79
CA LEU A 283 -0.95 1.97 16.45
C LEU A 283 -1.57 0.64 15.99
N LEU A 284 -1.26 0.26 14.76
CA LEU A 284 -1.48 -1.07 14.21
C LEU A 284 -0.20 -1.89 14.42
N LEU A 285 -0.26 -2.93 15.26
CA LEU A 285 0.82 -3.90 15.42
C LEU A 285 0.51 -5.12 14.56
N ASP A 286 1.08 -5.16 13.36
CA ASP A 286 0.81 -6.22 12.39
C ASP A 286 1.70 -7.45 12.65
N ASN A 287 1.12 -8.63 12.50
CA ASN A 287 1.79 -9.93 12.58
C ASN A 287 2.50 -10.23 13.91
N ILE A 288 1.81 -10.00 15.03
CA ILE A 288 2.32 -10.44 16.34
C ILE A 288 2.46 -11.97 16.34
N SER A 289 3.69 -12.44 16.50
CA SER A 289 4.03 -13.87 16.61
C SER A 289 4.38 -14.30 18.04
N GLU A 290 4.79 -13.36 18.90
CA GLU A 290 5.25 -13.62 20.27
C GLU A 290 4.16 -13.26 21.30
N PRO A 291 3.60 -14.23 22.06
CA PRO A 291 2.58 -13.95 23.07
C PRO A 291 3.03 -12.95 24.14
N ALA A 292 4.33 -12.94 24.45
CA ALA A 292 4.93 -12.04 25.44
C ALA A 292 4.68 -10.56 25.13
N LEU A 293 4.52 -10.19 23.85
CA LEU A 293 4.33 -8.81 23.41
C LEU A 293 2.99 -8.21 23.89
N LEU A 294 1.97 -9.05 24.10
CA LEU A 294 0.65 -8.66 24.62
C LEU A 294 0.44 -9.07 26.08
N SER A 295 1.52 -9.39 26.79
CA SER A 295 1.45 -9.75 28.20
C SER A 295 1.11 -8.56 29.10
N ASN A 296 0.64 -8.86 30.31
CA ASN A 296 0.29 -7.86 31.32
C ASN A 296 1.37 -6.77 31.53
N PRO A 297 2.67 -7.12 31.73
CA PRO A 297 3.72 -6.14 31.90
C PRO A 297 3.89 -5.23 30.69
N GLN A 298 3.84 -5.78 29.47
CA GLN A 298 4.01 -5.01 28.24
C GLN A 298 2.85 -4.03 28.05
N LEU A 299 1.60 -4.49 28.15
CA LEU A 299 0.44 -3.61 28.00
C LEU A 299 0.36 -2.51 29.07
N ASN A 300 0.91 -2.75 30.26
CA ASN A 300 1.00 -1.72 31.31
C ASN A 300 1.95 -0.58 30.95
N THR A 301 2.93 -0.80 30.07
CA THR A 301 3.86 0.26 29.63
C THR A 301 3.20 1.33 28.76
N LEU A 302 2.09 1.01 28.10
CA LEU A 302 1.40 1.92 27.20
C LEU A 302 0.40 2.83 27.93
N HIS A 303 0.05 2.50 29.18
CA HIS A 303 -1.03 3.08 29.97
C HIS A 303 -2.40 3.05 29.22
N HIS A 304 -3.53 2.89 29.92
CA HIS A 304 -4.87 2.92 29.28
C HIS A 304 -5.29 4.34 28.96
N GLU A 305 -4.55 4.95 28.05
CA GLU A 305 -4.68 6.36 27.76
C GLU A 305 -5.75 6.58 26.69
N ALA A 306 -6.70 7.49 26.97
CA ALA A 306 -7.77 7.81 26.02
C ALA A 306 -7.27 8.39 24.68
N TRP A 307 -6.00 8.84 24.62
CA TRP A 307 -5.37 9.38 23.43
C TRP A 307 -4.74 8.31 22.53
N LEU A 308 -4.53 7.07 23.01
CA LEU A 308 -3.88 6.00 22.26
C LEU A 308 -4.85 4.86 21.97
N THR A 309 -4.85 4.38 20.74
CA THR A 309 -5.64 3.22 20.30
C THR A 309 -4.71 2.15 19.75
N LEU A 310 -4.91 0.91 20.19
CA LEU A 310 -4.13 -0.24 19.72
C LEU A 310 -5.03 -1.21 18.96
N VAL A 311 -4.62 -1.52 17.73
CA VAL A 311 -5.16 -2.61 16.94
C VAL A 311 -4.01 -3.56 16.63
N VAL A 312 -4.24 -4.86 16.75
CA VAL A 312 -3.19 -5.85 16.52
C VAL A 312 -3.70 -6.93 15.58
N THR A 313 -2.82 -7.50 14.77
CA THR A 313 -3.14 -8.70 13.98
C THR A 313 -2.24 -9.84 14.40
N THR A 314 -2.80 -11.04 14.52
CA THR A 314 -2.04 -12.20 14.97
C THR A 314 -2.61 -13.52 14.45
N ARG A 315 -1.78 -14.57 14.49
CA ARG A 315 -2.20 -15.96 14.31
C ARG A 315 -2.44 -16.67 15.65
N LEU A 316 -2.06 -16.05 16.76
CA LEU A 316 -2.29 -16.55 18.11
C LEU A 316 -3.79 -16.54 18.43
N GLY A 317 -4.25 -17.58 19.11
CA GLY A 317 -5.64 -17.71 19.55
C GLY A 317 -5.87 -17.08 20.92
N GLU A 318 -7.14 -17.05 21.34
CA GLU A 318 -7.53 -16.59 22.69
C GLU A 318 -6.86 -17.39 23.81
N HIS A 319 -6.56 -18.68 23.57
CA HIS A 319 -5.87 -19.52 24.54
C HIS A 319 -4.39 -19.15 24.73
N ASP A 320 -3.77 -18.54 23.70
CA ASP A 320 -2.36 -18.13 23.74
C ASP A 320 -2.18 -16.76 24.42
N LEU A 321 -3.28 -16.01 24.56
CA LEU A 321 -3.30 -14.60 24.95
C LEU A 321 -4.37 -14.36 26.02
N SER A 322 -3.95 -14.33 27.29
CA SER A 322 -4.86 -14.21 28.44
C SER A 322 -4.79 -12.82 29.07
N ASP A 323 -5.65 -11.88 28.65
CA ASP A 323 -5.81 -10.56 29.27
C ASP A 323 -7.19 -9.95 28.94
N ASP A 324 -7.94 -9.49 29.96
CA ASP A 324 -9.31 -8.95 29.83
C ASP A 324 -9.42 -7.67 28.98
N ARG A 325 -8.28 -7.00 28.77
CA ARG A 325 -8.14 -5.79 27.95
C ARG A 325 -8.13 -6.08 26.47
N LEU A 326 -7.89 -7.33 26.08
CA LEU A 326 -7.92 -7.78 24.70
C LEU A 326 -9.36 -8.06 24.30
N ALA A 327 -9.75 -7.57 23.12
CA ALA A 327 -11.03 -7.87 22.50
C ALA A 327 -10.79 -8.56 21.17
N PHE A 328 -11.06 -9.86 21.13
CA PHE A 328 -10.85 -10.68 19.95
C PHE A 328 -11.94 -10.49 18.91
N VAL A 329 -11.49 -10.24 17.69
CA VAL A 329 -12.30 -10.20 16.47
C VAL A 329 -11.80 -11.32 15.58
N SER A 330 -12.57 -12.40 15.58
CA SER A 330 -12.28 -13.60 14.81
C SER A 330 -12.56 -13.37 13.31
N VAL A 331 -11.55 -13.55 12.47
CA VAL A 331 -11.62 -13.48 11.02
C VAL A 331 -11.64 -14.91 10.46
N ASP A 332 -12.77 -15.30 9.89
CA ASP A 332 -12.94 -16.60 9.22
C ASP A 332 -12.86 -16.48 7.70
N SER A 333 -13.17 -17.53 6.95
CA SER A 333 -13.49 -17.47 5.52
C SER A 333 -14.59 -16.43 5.22
N LEU A 334 -14.61 -15.92 3.98
CA LEU A 334 -15.69 -15.05 3.51
C LEU A 334 -17.02 -15.80 3.47
N SER A 335 -18.11 -15.09 3.76
CA SER A 335 -19.45 -15.60 3.50
C SER A 335 -19.60 -15.92 2.00
N PRO A 336 -20.44 -16.90 1.59
CA PRO A 336 -20.63 -17.22 0.18
C PRO A 336 -21.01 -16.00 -0.68
N SER A 337 -21.83 -15.09 -0.12
CA SER A 337 -22.20 -13.84 -0.78
C SER A 337 -21.05 -12.86 -0.93
N ASP A 338 -20.21 -12.70 0.11
CA ASP A 338 -19.06 -11.79 0.04
C ASP A 338 -17.97 -12.33 -0.87
N ALA A 339 -17.74 -13.64 -0.86
CA ALA A 339 -16.81 -14.32 -1.77
C ALA A 339 -17.27 -14.21 -3.23
N LEU A 340 -18.57 -14.38 -3.50
CA LEU A 340 -19.13 -14.14 -4.83
C LEU A 340 -18.98 -12.68 -5.26
N ASN A 341 -19.25 -11.74 -4.36
CA ASN A 341 -19.04 -10.31 -4.60
C ASN A 341 -17.57 -9.98 -4.87
N LEU A 342 -16.63 -10.67 -4.22
CA LEU A 342 -15.20 -10.54 -4.52
C LEU A 342 -14.92 -10.93 -5.97
N ILE A 343 -15.40 -12.10 -6.40
CA ILE A 343 -15.28 -12.55 -7.80
C ILE A 343 -15.86 -11.51 -8.75
N LEU A 344 -17.09 -11.05 -8.48
CA LEU A 344 -17.78 -10.08 -9.31
C LEU A 344 -17.02 -8.75 -9.43
N LYS A 345 -16.47 -8.24 -8.32
CA LYS A 345 -15.71 -6.97 -8.28
C LYS A 345 -14.42 -7.01 -9.10
N HIS A 346 -13.92 -8.19 -9.41
CA HIS A 346 -12.76 -8.40 -10.29
C HIS A 346 -13.12 -8.60 -11.76
N GLN A 347 -14.40 -8.82 -12.10
CA GLN A 347 -14.83 -8.93 -13.49
C GLN A 347 -14.79 -7.57 -14.19
N PRO A 348 -14.63 -7.53 -15.54
CA PRO A 348 -14.72 -6.30 -16.31
C PRO A 348 -16.01 -5.54 -16.03
N GLY A 349 -15.89 -4.28 -15.59
CA GLY A 349 -17.06 -3.45 -15.23
C GLY A 349 -17.81 -3.87 -13.96
N GLY A 350 -17.33 -4.88 -13.23
CA GLY A 350 -17.96 -5.36 -12.00
C GLY A 350 -19.31 -6.05 -12.21
N VAL A 351 -19.57 -6.59 -13.40
CA VAL A 351 -20.84 -7.21 -13.79
C VAL A 351 -20.60 -8.47 -14.60
N TRP A 352 -21.53 -9.43 -14.51
CA TRP A 352 -21.56 -10.55 -15.45
C TRP A 352 -22.16 -10.12 -16.80
N PRO A 353 -21.72 -10.69 -17.94
CA PRO A 353 -22.37 -10.43 -19.22
C PRO A 353 -23.85 -10.81 -19.19
N THR A 354 -24.74 -9.92 -19.61
CA THR A 354 -26.21 -10.10 -19.51
C THR A 354 -26.69 -11.42 -20.12
N ALA A 355 -26.05 -11.88 -21.20
CA ALA A 355 -26.41 -13.11 -21.89
C ALA A 355 -26.13 -14.39 -21.07
N THR A 356 -25.16 -14.34 -20.15
CA THR A 356 -24.67 -15.50 -19.39
C THR A 356 -24.73 -15.31 -17.88
N ALA A 357 -25.27 -14.19 -17.40
CA ALA A 357 -25.22 -13.78 -16.00
C ALA A 357 -25.68 -14.86 -15.02
N ALA A 358 -26.82 -15.51 -15.27
CA ALA A 358 -27.34 -16.55 -14.38
C ALA A 358 -26.45 -17.80 -14.33
N GLU A 359 -25.89 -18.21 -15.47
CA GLU A 359 -25.00 -19.38 -15.56
C GLU A 359 -23.63 -19.09 -14.94
N ASP A 360 -23.07 -17.92 -15.22
CA ASP A 360 -21.75 -17.52 -14.73
C ASP A 360 -21.80 -17.27 -13.21
N GLU A 361 -22.89 -16.67 -12.70
CA GLU A 361 -23.11 -16.51 -11.27
C GLU A 361 -23.27 -17.86 -10.57
N ALA A 362 -24.05 -18.79 -11.13
CA ALA A 362 -24.22 -20.13 -10.56
C ALA A 362 -22.89 -20.90 -10.49
N ALA A 363 -22.09 -20.85 -11.55
CA ALA A 363 -20.77 -21.48 -11.56
C ALA A 363 -19.77 -20.78 -10.62
N ALA A 364 -19.85 -19.46 -10.46
CA ALA A 364 -19.05 -18.73 -9.49
C ALA A 364 -19.45 -19.07 -8.05
N GLN A 365 -20.74 -19.27 -7.76
CA GLN A 365 -21.21 -19.77 -6.45
C GLN A 365 -20.68 -21.16 -6.15
N GLU A 366 -20.60 -22.03 -7.16
CA GLU A 366 -20.01 -23.35 -7.03
C GLU A 366 -18.50 -23.26 -6.77
N LEU A 367 -17.75 -22.43 -7.51
CA LEU A 367 -16.34 -22.15 -7.21
C LEU A 367 -16.14 -21.68 -5.76
N VAL A 368 -16.98 -20.75 -5.28
CA VAL A 368 -16.92 -20.25 -3.89
C VAL A 368 -17.14 -21.37 -2.87
N ARG A 369 -18.10 -22.26 -3.13
CA ARG A 369 -18.39 -23.42 -2.27
C ARG A 369 -17.17 -24.34 -2.17
N GLU A 370 -16.58 -24.65 -3.30
CA GLU A 370 -15.44 -25.56 -3.40
C GLU A 370 -14.15 -24.97 -2.79
N LEU A 371 -13.98 -23.65 -2.86
CA LEU A 371 -12.87 -22.94 -2.21
C LEU A 371 -13.12 -22.68 -0.71
N GLY A 372 -14.30 -23.05 -0.18
CA GLY A 372 -14.66 -22.86 1.23
C GLY A 372 -14.61 -21.41 1.69
N GLY A 373 -14.79 -20.44 0.77
CA GLY A 373 -14.67 -19.01 1.06
C GLY A 373 -13.27 -18.54 1.48
N PHE A 374 -12.22 -19.32 1.26
CA PHE A 374 -10.86 -18.94 1.64
C PHE A 374 -10.39 -17.70 0.86
N THR A 375 -10.32 -16.56 1.54
CA THR A 375 -10.21 -15.21 0.93
C THR A 375 -9.16 -15.14 -0.18
N LEU A 376 -7.92 -15.56 0.09
CA LEU A 376 -6.84 -15.47 -0.89
C LEU A 376 -7.02 -16.39 -2.11
N ALA A 377 -7.59 -17.58 -1.93
CA ALA A 377 -7.87 -18.48 -3.06
C ALA A 377 -9.03 -17.96 -3.90
N VAL A 378 -10.08 -17.45 -3.26
CA VAL A 378 -11.19 -16.78 -3.96
C VAL A 378 -10.68 -15.57 -4.74
N GLU A 379 -9.82 -14.76 -4.14
CA GLU A 379 -9.21 -13.60 -4.80
C GLU A 379 -8.34 -14.02 -6.00
N ALA A 380 -7.51 -15.06 -5.86
CA ALA A 380 -6.70 -15.57 -6.97
C ALA A 380 -7.57 -16.01 -8.16
N VAL A 381 -8.66 -16.74 -7.90
CA VAL A 381 -9.64 -17.13 -8.93
C VAL A 381 -10.36 -15.93 -9.51
N ALA A 382 -10.77 -14.99 -8.67
CA ALA A 382 -11.44 -13.75 -9.07
C ALA A 382 -10.58 -12.94 -10.06
N VAL A 383 -9.31 -12.75 -9.71
CA VAL A 383 -8.32 -12.04 -10.53
C VAL A 383 -8.07 -12.80 -11.84
N TYR A 384 -7.89 -14.11 -11.79
CA TYR A 384 -7.67 -14.93 -12.99
C TYR A 384 -8.82 -14.81 -13.99
N LEU A 385 -10.07 -14.95 -13.52
CA LEU A 385 -11.26 -14.79 -14.36
C LEU A 385 -11.41 -13.36 -14.90
N GLY A 386 -11.10 -12.36 -14.08
CA GLY A 386 -11.17 -10.95 -14.48
C GLY A 386 -10.17 -10.56 -15.58
N LEU A 387 -8.97 -11.15 -15.55
CA LEU A 387 -7.95 -10.98 -16.59
C LEU A 387 -8.24 -11.76 -17.87
N HIS A 388 -9.03 -12.83 -17.76
CA HIS A 388 -9.35 -13.75 -18.85
C HIS A 388 -10.86 -13.84 -19.05
N PRO A 389 -11.53 -12.75 -19.48
CA PRO A 389 -12.98 -12.72 -19.65
C PRO A 389 -13.49 -13.70 -20.72
N GLU A 390 -12.60 -14.23 -21.58
CA GLU A 390 -12.90 -15.32 -22.49
C GLU A 390 -13.13 -16.67 -21.78
N ILE A 391 -12.63 -16.82 -20.54
CA ILE A 391 -12.78 -18.02 -19.73
C ILE A 391 -13.99 -17.83 -18.80
N ARG A 392 -15.07 -18.54 -19.11
CA ARG A 392 -16.27 -18.54 -18.27
C ARG A 392 -16.03 -19.27 -16.94
N PRO A 393 -16.66 -18.83 -15.82
CA PRO A 393 -16.54 -19.51 -14.52
C PRO A 393 -16.85 -21.02 -14.60
N ALA A 394 -17.87 -21.42 -15.38
CA ALA A 394 -18.24 -22.82 -15.57
C ALA A 394 -17.13 -23.65 -16.25
N ALA A 395 -16.40 -23.06 -17.21
CA ALA A 395 -15.29 -23.74 -17.86
C ALA A 395 -14.08 -23.87 -16.92
N TYR A 396 -13.83 -22.83 -16.12
CA TYR A 396 -12.76 -22.84 -15.13
C TYR A 396 -13.01 -23.85 -14.01
N LEU A 397 -14.23 -23.92 -13.48
CA LEU A 397 -14.63 -24.93 -12.51
C LEU A 397 -14.40 -26.36 -13.01
N LYS A 398 -14.84 -26.66 -14.24
CA LYS A 398 -14.60 -27.98 -14.87
C LYS A 398 -13.11 -28.31 -14.97
N ARG A 399 -12.27 -27.31 -15.24
CA ARG A 399 -10.82 -27.46 -15.26
C ARG A 399 -10.28 -27.80 -13.87
N LEU A 400 -10.68 -27.05 -12.84
CA LEU A 400 -10.23 -27.30 -11.46
C LEU A 400 -10.61 -28.70 -10.98
N ILE A 401 -11.82 -29.17 -11.28
CA ILE A 401 -12.27 -30.53 -10.97
C ILE A 401 -11.41 -31.57 -11.70
N ARG A 402 -11.16 -31.38 -13.00
CA ARG A 402 -10.35 -32.30 -13.81
C ARG A 402 -8.90 -32.40 -13.31
N GLU A 403 -8.34 -31.30 -12.82
CA GLU A 403 -6.98 -31.23 -12.29
C GLU A 403 -6.90 -31.74 -10.84
N GLY A 404 -8.01 -32.22 -10.25
CA GLY A 404 -8.05 -32.75 -8.88
C GLY A 404 -7.89 -31.67 -7.80
N LEU A 405 -8.09 -30.40 -8.17
CA LEU A 405 -7.88 -29.22 -7.32
C LEU A 405 -9.05 -28.98 -6.37
N ILE A 406 -10.18 -29.60 -6.70
CA ILE A 406 -11.43 -29.54 -5.98
C ILE A 406 -11.92 -30.98 -5.83
N SER A 407 -12.21 -31.39 -4.60
CA SER A 407 -12.76 -32.71 -4.30
C SER A 407 -14.19 -32.54 -3.78
N VAL A 408 -15.10 -33.29 -4.39
CA VAL A 408 -16.52 -33.35 -4.01
C VAL A 408 -16.71 -33.91 -2.58
N ASP A 409 -15.67 -34.53 -1.98
CA ASP A 409 -15.74 -35.28 -0.71
C ASP A 409 -14.60 -34.96 0.32
N ALA A 410 -13.79 -33.90 0.16
CA ALA A 410 -12.52 -33.74 0.91
C ALA A 410 -12.58 -33.12 2.33
N LEU A 411 -13.74 -33.01 2.97
CA LEU A 411 -13.79 -32.76 4.41
C LEU A 411 -14.64 -33.86 5.06
N GLY A 412 -13.94 -34.90 5.56
CA GLY A 412 -14.53 -35.82 6.53
C GLY A 412 -15.07 -35.04 7.73
N LYS A 413 -15.89 -35.68 8.57
CA LYS A 413 -16.64 -35.00 9.64
C LYS A 413 -15.81 -34.45 10.82
N ASP A 414 -14.48 -34.58 10.81
CA ASP A 414 -13.57 -33.84 11.72
C ASP A 414 -12.08 -34.09 11.36
N PRO A 415 -11.50 -33.43 10.35
CA PRO A 415 -10.06 -33.46 10.11
C PRO A 415 -9.36 -32.44 11.02
N ASP A 416 -8.22 -32.84 11.58
CA ASP A 416 -7.34 -31.99 12.38
C ASP A 416 -7.08 -30.65 11.66
N VAL A 417 -7.02 -29.54 12.40
CA VAL A 417 -6.78 -28.18 11.90
C VAL A 417 -5.53 -28.14 11.00
N LYS A 418 -4.53 -28.96 11.32
CA LYS A 418 -3.30 -29.10 10.54
C LYS A 418 -3.52 -29.72 9.15
N ASP A 419 -4.40 -30.70 9.01
CA ASP A 419 -4.72 -31.33 7.72
C ASP A 419 -5.52 -30.37 6.83
N GLN A 420 -6.42 -29.59 7.42
CA GLN A 420 -7.14 -28.53 6.72
C GLN A 420 -6.20 -27.42 6.22
N LEU A 421 -5.17 -27.08 7.00
CA LEU A 421 -4.15 -26.10 6.62
C LEU A 421 -3.35 -26.56 5.41
N GLN A 422 -2.83 -27.79 5.45
CA GLN A 422 -2.09 -28.36 4.32
C GLN A 422 -2.95 -28.48 3.06
N HIS A 423 -4.23 -28.81 3.21
CA HIS A 423 -5.16 -28.89 2.07
C HIS A 423 -5.35 -27.52 1.40
N ARG A 424 -5.63 -26.47 2.18
CA ARG A 424 -5.85 -25.10 1.66
C ARG A 424 -4.60 -24.48 1.04
N GLU A 425 -3.42 -24.71 1.64
CA GLU A 425 -2.15 -24.25 1.08
C GLU A 425 -1.83 -24.96 -0.25
N ARG A 426 -2.08 -26.27 -0.34
CA ARG A 426 -1.93 -27.02 -1.61
C ARG A 426 -2.90 -26.51 -2.68
N GLN A 427 -4.16 -26.27 -2.33
CA GLN A 427 -5.15 -25.71 -3.27
C GLN A 427 -4.71 -24.34 -3.79
N LEU A 428 -4.28 -23.44 -2.90
CA LEU A 428 -3.79 -22.13 -3.31
C LEU A 428 -2.53 -22.22 -4.18
N ALA A 429 -1.55 -23.06 -3.80
CA ALA A 429 -0.35 -23.29 -4.58
C ALA A 429 -0.66 -23.70 -6.02
N LEU A 430 -1.60 -24.62 -6.20
CA LEU A 430 -2.01 -25.11 -7.52
C LEU A 430 -2.75 -24.04 -8.32
N ILE A 431 -3.63 -23.24 -7.71
CA ILE A 431 -4.30 -22.10 -8.38
C ILE A 431 -3.26 -21.05 -8.81
N LEU A 432 -2.27 -20.77 -7.97
CA LEU A 432 -1.18 -19.86 -8.29
C LEU A 432 -0.36 -20.42 -9.46
N ASP A 433 -0.07 -21.72 -9.50
CA ASP A 433 0.69 -22.32 -10.60
C ASP A 433 0.00 -22.14 -11.95
N VAL A 434 -1.32 -22.29 -12.01
CA VAL A 434 -2.11 -22.01 -13.23
C VAL A 434 -1.96 -20.56 -13.69
N THR A 435 -1.93 -19.62 -12.75
CA THR A 435 -1.72 -18.19 -13.06
C THR A 435 -0.31 -17.95 -13.56
N LEU A 436 0.69 -18.52 -12.88
CA LEU A 436 2.11 -18.39 -13.21
C LEU A 436 2.47 -19.05 -14.56
N GLU A 437 1.78 -20.11 -14.96
CA GLU A 437 1.98 -20.78 -16.26
C GLU A 437 1.64 -19.90 -17.46
N ARG A 438 0.77 -18.91 -17.29
CA ARG A 438 0.38 -17.97 -18.35
C ARG A 438 1.32 -16.77 -18.50
N LEU A 439 2.18 -16.57 -17.52
CA LEU A 439 3.16 -15.51 -17.54
C LEU A 439 4.31 -15.83 -18.49
N THR A 440 4.89 -14.79 -19.07
CA THR A 440 6.11 -14.93 -19.88
C THR A 440 7.29 -15.39 -19.01
N GLU A 441 8.38 -15.82 -19.64
CA GLU A 441 9.61 -16.14 -18.91
C GLU A 441 10.14 -14.94 -18.11
N ILE A 442 10.12 -13.74 -18.70
CA ILE A 442 10.58 -12.50 -18.07
C ILE A 442 9.69 -12.13 -16.87
N ASP A 443 8.36 -12.27 -16.99
CA ASP A 443 7.42 -12.03 -15.89
C ASP A 443 7.70 -12.97 -14.70
N ARG A 444 7.99 -14.26 -14.98
CA ARG A 444 8.30 -15.26 -13.94
C ARG A 444 9.65 -15.01 -13.28
N GLU A 445 10.64 -14.51 -14.03
CA GLU A 445 11.94 -14.14 -13.49
C GLU A 445 11.84 -12.88 -12.62
N ALA A 446 11.03 -11.88 -13.00
CA ALA A 446 10.72 -10.73 -12.15
C ALA A 446 10.17 -11.18 -10.80
N LEU A 447 9.20 -12.10 -10.81
CA LEU A 447 8.60 -12.65 -9.59
C LEU A 447 9.58 -13.48 -8.76
N ALA A 448 10.53 -14.17 -9.40
CA ALA A 448 11.56 -14.93 -8.71
C ALA A 448 12.50 -14.00 -7.91
N TYR A 449 12.92 -12.87 -8.49
CA TYR A 449 13.67 -11.84 -7.77
C TYR A 449 12.84 -11.14 -6.70
N ALA A 450 11.58 -10.80 -7.01
CA ALA A 450 10.65 -10.18 -6.08
C ALA A 450 10.45 -11.03 -4.81
N ALA A 451 10.45 -12.35 -4.94
CA ALA A 451 10.31 -13.28 -3.82
C ALA A 451 11.54 -13.31 -2.88
N LEU A 452 12.70 -12.83 -3.31
CA LEU A 452 13.91 -12.71 -2.48
C LEU A 452 13.96 -11.39 -1.70
N LEU A 453 13.13 -10.41 -2.06
CA LEU A 453 13.07 -9.11 -1.42
C LEU A 453 12.04 -9.09 -0.28
N PRO A 454 12.11 -8.09 0.63
CA PRO A 454 11.08 -7.87 1.63
C PRO A 454 9.68 -7.81 0.97
N PRO A 455 8.70 -8.59 1.44
CA PRO A 455 7.38 -8.68 0.80
C PRO A 455 6.67 -7.34 0.64
N ASP A 456 6.92 -6.39 1.55
CA ASP A 456 6.27 -5.09 1.58
C ASP A 456 7.11 -3.97 0.92
N SER A 457 8.30 -4.29 0.40
CA SER A 457 9.21 -3.32 -0.24
C SER A 457 10.00 -3.94 -1.41
N ILE A 458 9.38 -3.90 -2.59
CA ILE A 458 9.93 -4.46 -3.84
C ILE A 458 10.10 -3.32 -4.85
N PRO A 459 11.30 -2.76 -5.04
CA PRO A 459 11.51 -1.68 -5.99
C PRO A 459 11.36 -2.17 -7.44
N TRP A 460 10.44 -1.56 -8.18
CA TRP A 460 10.25 -1.88 -9.60
C TRP A 460 11.52 -1.64 -10.43
N LEU A 461 12.27 -0.58 -10.11
CA LEU A 461 13.53 -0.28 -10.79
C LEU A 461 14.57 -1.39 -10.64
N TRP A 462 14.64 -2.02 -9.47
CA TRP A 462 15.59 -3.12 -9.24
C TRP A 462 15.22 -4.34 -10.06
N LEU A 463 13.93 -4.70 -10.11
CA LEU A 463 13.46 -5.80 -10.95
C LEU A 463 13.77 -5.52 -12.43
N ARG A 464 13.56 -4.29 -12.90
CA ARG A 464 13.88 -3.90 -14.28
C ARG A 464 15.37 -4.07 -14.57
N ASP A 465 16.22 -3.54 -13.70
CA ASP A 465 17.66 -3.50 -13.94
C ASP A 465 18.27 -4.92 -13.83
N LEU A 466 17.77 -5.76 -12.92
CA LEU A 466 18.11 -7.18 -12.84
C LEU A 466 17.74 -7.92 -14.11
N LEU A 467 16.50 -7.75 -14.58
CA LEU A 467 16.04 -8.38 -15.82
C LEU A 467 16.77 -7.84 -17.06
N THR A 468 17.21 -6.58 -17.07
CA THR A 468 17.96 -6.03 -18.20
C THR A 468 19.31 -6.73 -18.39
N ARG A 469 19.91 -7.28 -17.32
CA ARG A 469 21.16 -8.04 -17.40
C ARG A 469 21.00 -9.37 -18.15
N THR A 470 19.83 -9.99 -18.06
CA THR A 470 19.54 -11.31 -18.67
C THR A 470 18.69 -11.20 -19.95
N HIS A 471 17.82 -10.20 -20.04
CA HIS A 471 16.81 -10.01 -21.09
C HIS A 471 16.88 -8.62 -21.75
N GLY A 472 18.05 -7.99 -21.78
CA GLY A 472 18.22 -6.59 -22.22
C GLY A 472 17.59 -6.27 -23.58
N GLU A 473 17.75 -7.15 -24.58
CA GLU A 473 17.15 -6.96 -25.91
C GLU A 473 15.62 -6.94 -25.88
N ALA A 474 14.98 -7.77 -25.05
CA ALA A 474 13.53 -7.85 -24.93
C ALA A 474 12.92 -6.67 -24.15
N LEU A 475 13.75 -5.90 -23.45
CA LEU A 475 13.35 -4.71 -22.68
C LEU A 475 13.69 -3.39 -23.38
N LEU A 476 14.24 -3.44 -24.60
CA LEU A 476 14.53 -2.24 -25.38
C LEU A 476 13.24 -1.47 -25.68
N PHE A 477 13.26 -0.17 -25.35
CA PHE A 477 12.18 0.75 -25.69
C PHE A 477 12.46 1.39 -27.04
N GLU A 478 11.54 1.22 -27.98
CA GLU A 478 11.56 1.89 -29.28
C GLU A 478 10.47 2.96 -29.34
N GLU A 479 10.84 4.17 -29.76
CA GLU A 479 9.90 5.28 -29.90
C GLU A 479 8.80 4.92 -30.91
N GLY A 480 7.53 5.11 -30.51
CA GLY A 480 6.36 4.73 -31.31
C GLY A 480 5.82 3.33 -31.02
N TYR A 481 6.48 2.52 -30.19
CA TYR A 481 6.00 1.22 -29.72
C TYR A 481 5.64 1.23 -28.23
N PRO A 482 4.75 0.32 -27.77
CA PRO A 482 4.48 0.16 -26.34
C PRO A 482 5.75 -0.23 -25.57
N ASN A 483 5.99 0.41 -24.43
CA ASN A 483 7.14 0.10 -23.59
C ASN A 483 7.03 -1.33 -23.00
N PRO A 484 7.96 -2.26 -23.30
CA PRO A 484 7.90 -3.64 -22.83
C PRO A 484 7.86 -3.76 -21.30
N TRP A 485 8.61 -2.91 -20.60
CA TRP A 485 8.64 -2.86 -19.14
C TRP A 485 7.28 -2.51 -18.53
N VAL A 486 6.59 -1.53 -19.12
CA VAL A 486 5.24 -1.15 -18.69
C VAL A 486 4.27 -2.33 -18.86
N GLY A 487 4.41 -3.10 -19.94
CA GLY A 487 3.62 -4.31 -20.16
C GLY A 487 3.86 -5.38 -19.08
N ILE A 488 5.10 -5.57 -18.62
CA ILE A 488 5.43 -6.49 -17.51
C ILE A 488 4.76 -6.02 -16.22
N CYS A 489 4.94 -4.74 -15.84
CA CYS A 489 4.32 -4.19 -14.65
C CYS A 489 2.80 -4.36 -14.68
N GLN A 490 2.14 -4.02 -15.80
CA GLN A 490 0.69 -4.16 -15.97
C GLN A 490 0.22 -5.61 -15.84
N ARG A 491 0.96 -6.59 -16.38
CA ARG A 491 0.59 -8.01 -16.24
C ARG A 491 0.72 -8.49 -14.80
N LEU A 492 1.82 -8.16 -14.12
CA LEU A 492 2.06 -8.58 -12.74
C LEU A 492 1.11 -7.90 -11.74
N GLU A 493 0.80 -6.61 -11.95
CA GLU A 493 -0.19 -5.87 -11.16
C GLU A 493 -1.62 -6.30 -11.47
N GLY A 494 -1.94 -6.51 -12.74
CA GLY A 494 -3.23 -7.04 -13.17
C GLY A 494 -3.51 -8.41 -12.55
N ALA A 495 -2.49 -9.26 -12.46
CA ALA A 495 -2.56 -10.57 -11.81
C ALA A 495 -2.49 -10.48 -10.28
N ARG A 496 -2.32 -9.27 -9.72
CA ARG A 496 -2.14 -8.99 -8.28
C ARG A 496 -1.06 -9.85 -7.62
N LEU A 497 -0.09 -10.30 -8.42
CA LEU A 497 1.10 -10.99 -7.91
C LEU A 497 2.05 -9.97 -7.31
N LEU A 498 2.13 -8.79 -7.93
CA LEU A 498 2.66 -7.58 -7.32
C LEU A 498 1.53 -6.56 -7.17
N THR A 499 1.52 -5.81 -6.09
CA THR A 499 0.50 -4.79 -5.84
C THR A 499 1.15 -3.46 -5.47
N PRO A 500 0.54 -2.32 -5.76
CA PRO A 500 1.09 -1.03 -5.37
C PRO A 500 1.29 -0.93 -3.85
N SER A 501 2.41 -0.33 -3.44
CA SER A 501 2.63 0.20 -2.08
C SER A 501 2.24 1.68 -2.02
N ASP A 502 2.31 2.30 -0.84
CA ASP A 502 2.11 3.75 -0.70
C ASP A 502 3.35 4.56 -1.11
N GLN A 503 4.48 3.89 -1.31
CA GLN A 503 5.69 4.49 -1.84
C GLN A 503 5.75 4.30 -3.37
N ASP A 504 5.78 5.41 -4.09
CA ASP A 504 5.91 5.41 -5.54
C ASP A 504 7.15 4.61 -5.99
N GLY A 505 6.98 3.76 -7.01
CA GLY A 505 8.04 2.90 -7.53
C GLY A 505 8.32 1.64 -6.71
N VAL A 506 7.59 1.41 -5.61
CA VAL A 506 7.72 0.22 -4.77
C VAL A 506 6.43 -0.61 -4.81
N ALA A 507 6.57 -1.90 -5.06
CA ALA A 507 5.52 -2.90 -5.06
C ALA A 507 5.54 -3.75 -3.79
N ARG A 508 4.46 -4.53 -3.61
CA ARG A 508 4.30 -5.52 -2.56
C ARG A 508 3.95 -6.87 -3.15
N LEU A 509 4.51 -7.93 -2.58
CA LEU A 509 4.24 -9.33 -2.87
C LEU A 509 3.57 -9.95 -1.65
N HIS A 510 2.43 -10.60 -1.84
CA HIS A 510 1.78 -11.29 -0.73
C HIS A 510 2.69 -12.43 -0.21
N ARG A 511 2.92 -12.51 1.11
CA ARG A 511 3.89 -13.45 1.72
C ARG A 511 3.68 -14.91 1.33
N ILE A 512 2.43 -15.37 1.23
CA ILE A 512 2.13 -16.75 0.78
C ILE A 512 2.51 -16.96 -0.69
N VAL A 513 2.31 -15.95 -1.54
CA VAL A 513 2.72 -16.01 -2.96
C VAL A 513 4.26 -16.01 -3.04
N GLY A 514 4.94 -15.16 -2.24
CA GLY A 514 6.40 -15.16 -2.14
C GLY A 514 6.96 -16.50 -1.66
N ALA A 515 6.35 -17.11 -0.64
CA ALA A 515 6.73 -18.44 -0.15
C ALA A 515 6.56 -19.52 -1.25
N HIS A 516 5.43 -19.50 -1.97
CA HIS A 516 5.20 -20.41 -3.11
C HIS A 516 6.25 -20.24 -4.21
N LEU A 517 6.57 -18.99 -4.56
CA LEU A 517 7.59 -18.67 -5.55
C LEU A 517 8.98 -19.15 -5.11
N ARG A 518 9.34 -19.03 -3.82
CA ARG A 518 10.60 -19.56 -3.30
C ARG A 518 10.70 -21.07 -3.43
N VAL A 519 9.65 -21.80 -3.06
CA VAL A 519 9.61 -23.27 -3.23
C VAL A 519 9.76 -23.65 -4.71
N ARG A 520 9.03 -22.98 -5.60
CA ARG A 520 9.11 -23.22 -7.04
C ARG A 520 10.49 -22.92 -7.63
N ASN A 521 11.23 -21.98 -7.05
CA ASN A 521 12.57 -21.57 -7.50
C ASN A 521 13.70 -22.13 -6.63
N GLN A 522 13.45 -23.15 -5.81
CA GLN A 522 14.45 -23.70 -4.88
C GLN A 522 15.71 -24.18 -5.59
N GLY A 523 15.58 -24.79 -6.77
CA GLY A 523 16.71 -25.28 -7.57
C GLY A 523 17.63 -24.19 -8.15
N ARG A 524 17.23 -22.91 -8.10
CA ARG A 524 18.03 -21.77 -8.58
C ARG A 524 18.11 -20.62 -7.57
N SER A 525 17.76 -20.86 -6.30
CA SER A 525 17.69 -19.80 -5.29
C SER A 525 19.05 -19.15 -5.02
N ASP A 526 20.12 -19.95 -4.94
CA ASP A 526 21.48 -19.42 -4.72
C ASP A 526 21.93 -18.53 -5.88
N GLN A 527 21.66 -18.94 -7.13
CA GLN A 527 21.99 -18.15 -8.32
C GLN A 527 21.22 -16.81 -8.34
N LEU A 528 19.91 -16.84 -8.08
CA LEU A 528 19.10 -15.62 -8.05
C LEU A 528 19.53 -14.68 -6.92
N ARG A 529 19.84 -15.24 -5.74
CA ARG A 529 20.34 -14.47 -4.60
C ARG A 529 21.69 -13.84 -4.92
N ASP A 530 22.62 -14.59 -5.48
CA ASP A 530 23.93 -14.07 -5.86
C ASP A 530 23.82 -12.92 -6.87
N ALA A 531 22.95 -13.08 -7.88
CA ALA A 531 22.68 -12.03 -8.86
C ALA A 531 22.05 -10.76 -8.24
N LEU A 532 21.11 -10.93 -7.30
CA LEU A 532 20.49 -9.83 -6.55
C LEU A 532 21.52 -9.11 -5.67
N VAL A 533 22.31 -9.83 -4.88
CA VAL A 533 23.31 -9.24 -4.00
C VAL A 533 24.41 -8.56 -4.83
N GLY A 534 24.87 -9.17 -5.93
CA GLY A 534 25.81 -8.54 -6.85
C GLY A 534 25.24 -7.30 -7.54
N PHE A 535 23.94 -7.25 -7.82
CA PHE A 535 23.27 -6.03 -8.25
C PHE A 535 23.30 -4.96 -7.16
N MET A 536 22.94 -5.30 -5.93
CA MET A 536 22.92 -4.37 -4.80
C MET A 536 24.31 -3.81 -4.49
N GLU A 537 25.38 -4.60 -4.67
CA GLU A 537 26.76 -4.11 -4.53
C GLU A 537 27.07 -2.98 -5.53
N VAL A 538 26.80 -3.22 -6.82
CA VAL A 538 27.01 -2.21 -7.87
C VAL A 538 26.12 -0.99 -7.69
N PHE A 539 24.84 -1.22 -7.38
CA PHE A 539 23.86 -0.17 -7.13
C PHE A 539 24.27 0.71 -5.94
N GLY A 540 24.75 0.07 -4.88
CA GLY A 540 25.27 0.70 -3.68
C GLY A 540 26.39 1.70 -3.93
N THR A 541 27.43 1.24 -4.63
CA THR A 541 28.56 2.11 -5.01
C THR A 541 28.10 3.27 -5.90
N TYR A 542 27.18 3.01 -6.84
CA TYR A 542 26.58 4.07 -7.64
C TYR A 542 25.82 5.08 -6.77
N PHE A 543 24.98 4.58 -5.85
CA PHE A 543 24.17 5.38 -4.96
C PHE A 543 25.05 6.27 -4.08
N GLU A 544 26.08 5.72 -3.43
CA GLU A 544 27.06 6.42 -2.59
C GLU A 544 27.64 7.67 -3.27
N HIS A 545 27.98 7.57 -4.56
CA HIS A 545 28.58 8.66 -5.32
C HIS A 545 27.60 9.62 -6.00
N THR A 546 26.30 9.33 -6.00
CA THR A 546 25.31 10.12 -6.75
C THR A 546 24.27 10.82 -5.90
N TRP A 547 23.93 10.31 -4.71
CA TRP A 547 22.81 10.83 -3.93
C TRP A 547 22.98 12.30 -3.49
N GLU A 548 24.21 12.75 -3.23
CA GLU A 548 24.49 14.16 -2.88
C GLU A 548 24.24 15.11 -4.05
N HIS A 549 24.47 14.63 -5.28
CA HIS A 549 24.28 15.40 -6.51
C HIS A 549 22.85 15.30 -7.04
N ASP A 550 22.14 14.21 -6.73
CA ASP A 550 20.74 14.01 -7.06
C ASP A 550 19.94 13.50 -5.85
N PRO A 551 19.52 14.38 -4.92
CA PRO A 551 18.75 13.98 -3.74
C PRO A 551 17.41 13.31 -4.06
N ARG A 552 16.93 13.40 -5.31
CA ARG A 552 15.69 12.73 -5.73
C ARG A 552 15.81 11.22 -5.66
N ILE A 553 17.02 10.63 -5.62
CA ILE A 553 17.18 9.18 -5.50
C ILE A 553 17.06 8.66 -4.06
N LEU A 554 17.03 9.54 -3.06
CA LEU A 554 17.00 9.16 -1.63
C LEU A 554 15.78 8.32 -1.24
N TRP A 555 14.70 8.31 -2.04
CA TRP A 555 13.56 7.43 -1.78
C TRP A 555 13.96 5.95 -1.75
N ILE A 556 15.02 5.55 -2.48
CA ILE A 556 15.48 4.15 -2.55
C ILE A 556 16.18 3.70 -1.27
N LEU A 557 16.59 4.65 -0.41
CA LEU A 557 17.33 4.36 0.81
C LEU A 557 16.54 3.43 1.74
N LYS A 558 15.23 3.65 1.88
CA LYS A 558 14.36 2.79 2.70
C LYS A 558 14.27 1.36 2.13
N PRO A 559 13.93 1.13 0.85
CA PRO A 559 14.02 -0.21 0.29
C PRO A 559 15.39 -0.88 0.41
N LEU A 560 16.49 -0.11 0.30
CA LEU A 560 17.84 -0.62 0.48
C LEU A 560 18.10 -1.10 1.91
N GLN A 561 17.69 -0.30 2.91
CA GLN A 561 17.75 -0.65 4.33
C GLN A 561 16.99 -1.95 4.64
N GLU A 562 15.75 -2.05 4.15
CA GLU A 562 14.89 -3.21 4.38
C GLU A 562 15.44 -4.45 3.68
N ALA A 563 15.92 -4.32 2.44
CA ALA A 563 16.50 -5.43 1.69
C ALA A 563 17.79 -5.96 2.33
N ILE A 564 18.70 -5.08 2.75
CA ILE A 564 19.94 -5.49 3.45
C ILE A 564 19.59 -6.23 4.75
N SER A 565 18.74 -5.65 5.59
CA SER A 565 18.33 -6.25 6.86
C SER A 565 17.69 -7.61 6.67
N TYR A 566 16.82 -7.73 5.67
CA TYR A 566 16.11 -8.97 5.34
C TYR A 566 17.05 -10.05 4.80
N LEU A 567 17.92 -9.71 3.84
CA LEU A 567 18.82 -10.68 3.22
C LEU A 567 19.90 -11.14 4.21
N THR A 568 20.43 -10.26 5.06
CA THR A 568 21.45 -10.64 6.06
C THR A 568 20.90 -11.61 7.11
N GLN A 569 19.60 -11.56 7.44
CA GLN A 569 18.95 -12.55 8.31
C GLN A 569 18.91 -13.96 7.69
N GLU A 570 18.87 -14.07 6.37
CA GLU A 570 18.88 -15.36 5.66
C GLU A 570 20.29 -15.95 5.51
N GLY A 571 21.34 -15.13 5.66
CA GLY A 571 22.72 -15.56 5.59
C GLY A 571 23.68 -14.37 5.47
N ALA A 572 24.82 -14.47 6.16
CA ALA A 572 25.88 -13.46 6.11
C ALA A 572 26.52 -13.42 4.71
N ASP A 573 26.74 -12.22 4.17
CA ASP A 573 27.41 -11.99 2.88
C ASP A 573 28.26 -10.71 2.97
N GLU A 574 29.50 -10.77 2.48
CA GLU A 574 30.46 -9.67 2.52
C GLU A 574 29.93 -8.42 1.80
N ARG A 575 29.27 -8.59 0.66
CA ARG A 575 28.74 -7.50 -0.17
C ARG A 575 27.60 -6.79 0.55
N LEU A 576 26.71 -7.54 1.20
CA LEU A 576 25.65 -6.96 2.03
C LEU A 576 26.23 -6.20 3.23
N ALA A 577 27.30 -6.70 3.85
CA ALA A 577 27.99 -6.00 4.92
C ALA A 577 28.57 -4.66 4.46
N LYS A 578 29.22 -4.62 3.28
CA LYS A 578 29.67 -3.35 2.66
C LYS A 578 28.51 -2.40 2.41
N GLN A 579 27.41 -2.90 1.87
CA GLN A 579 26.22 -2.08 1.59
C GLN A 579 25.56 -1.53 2.86
N ALA A 580 25.57 -2.29 3.95
CA ALA A 580 25.15 -1.76 5.26
C ALA A 580 26.05 -0.59 5.69
N GLY A 581 27.36 -0.65 5.44
CA GLY A 581 28.28 0.47 5.69
C GLY A 581 27.94 1.72 4.86
N VAL A 582 27.68 1.55 3.56
CA VAL A 582 27.28 2.65 2.65
C VAL A 582 25.97 3.30 3.14
N VAL A 583 24.97 2.51 3.50
CA VAL A 583 23.71 3.02 4.08
C VAL A 583 24.00 3.78 5.38
N GLY A 584 24.90 3.27 6.21
CA GLY A 584 25.35 3.93 7.44
C GLY A 584 25.90 5.34 7.17
N GLU A 585 26.82 5.46 6.22
CA GLU A 585 27.42 6.73 5.80
C GLU A 585 26.37 7.73 5.27
N VAL A 586 25.47 7.27 4.40
CA VAL A 586 24.43 8.12 3.81
C VAL A 586 23.48 8.62 4.90
N GLU A 587 23.00 7.73 5.77
CA GLU A 587 22.12 8.07 6.88
C GLU A 587 22.79 9.05 7.86
N MET A 588 24.10 8.89 8.13
CA MET A 588 24.87 9.82 8.93
C MET A 588 24.89 11.22 8.28
N ARG A 589 25.20 11.31 6.98
CA ARG A 589 25.30 12.59 6.27
C ARG A 589 23.97 13.33 6.13
N ILE A 590 22.86 12.61 6.05
CA ILE A 590 21.51 13.22 6.09
C ILE A 590 20.97 13.44 7.51
N GLY A 591 21.78 13.17 8.55
CA GLY A 591 21.49 13.50 9.95
C GLY A 591 20.62 12.49 10.71
N ARG A 592 20.51 11.25 10.22
CA ARG A 592 19.74 10.15 10.83
C ARG A 592 20.66 9.18 11.57
N PHE A 593 21.29 9.65 12.64
CA PHE A 593 22.39 8.97 13.32
C PHE A 593 22.08 7.58 13.91
N SER A 594 20.84 7.30 14.31
CA SER A 594 20.39 6.05 14.93
C SER A 594 20.25 4.96 13.89
N SER A 595 19.74 5.34 12.72
CA SER A 595 19.73 4.48 11.54
C SER A 595 21.16 4.22 11.07
N ALA A 596 21.97 5.27 10.97
CA ALA A 596 23.39 5.14 10.63
C ALA A 596 24.11 4.14 11.54
N PHE A 597 23.98 4.32 12.87
CA PHE A 597 24.56 3.43 13.86
C PHE A 597 24.04 1.99 13.76
N ALA A 598 22.75 1.80 13.48
CA ALA A 598 22.17 0.46 13.31
C ALA A 598 22.80 -0.26 12.10
N PHE A 599 22.97 0.44 10.98
CA PHE A 599 23.55 -0.12 9.76
C PHE A 599 25.06 -0.32 9.85
N PHE A 600 25.78 0.59 10.50
CA PHE A 600 27.19 0.36 10.82
C PHE A 600 27.40 -0.85 11.75
N ASN A 601 26.54 -1.03 12.76
CA ASN A 601 26.60 -2.22 13.61
C ASN A 601 26.23 -3.50 12.86
N LEU A 602 25.20 -3.46 12.01
CA LEU A 602 24.84 -4.60 11.16
C LEU A 602 26.02 -4.99 10.27
N SER A 603 26.69 -4.01 9.66
CA SER A 603 27.90 -4.20 8.87
C SER A 603 29.02 -4.87 9.68
N HIS A 604 29.36 -4.30 10.84
CA HIS A 604 30.42 -4.81 11.72
C HIS A 604 30.11 -6.24 12.22
N GLN A 605 28.88 -6.50 12.68
CA GLN A 605 28.46 -7.82 13.14
C GLN A 605 28.56 -8.86 12.03
N THR A 606 28.15 -8.50 10.81
CA THR A 606 28.22 -9.40 9.65
C THR A 606 29.67 -9.71 9.29
N PHE A 607 30.55 -8.71 9.21
CA PHE A 607 31.98 -8.93 8.96
C PHE A 607 32.64 -9.78 10.04
N LYS A 608 32.34 -9.50 11.31
CA LYS A 608 32.84 -10.28 12.44
C LYS A 608 32.41 -11.74 12.36
N GLN A 609 31.15 -12.00 12.00
CA GLN A 609 30.66 -13.37 11.80
C GLN A 609 31.43 -14.06 10.66
N LEU A 610 31.55 -13.42 9.50
CA LEU A 610 32.25 -13.99 8.34
C LEU A 610 33.73 -14.26 8.64
N ARG A 611 34.40 -13.39 9.42
CA ARG A 611 35.79 -13.60 9.84
C ARG A 611 35.95 -14.77 10.81
N ILE A 612 34.98 -15.00 11.70
CA ILE A 612 34.98 -16.21 12.55
C ILE A 612 34.90 -17.47 11.69
N GLU A 613 34.12 -17.44 10.60
CA GLU A 613 34.01 -18.54 9.65
C GLU A 613 35.25 -18.69 8.75
N GLN A 614 35.92 -17.58 8.41
CA GLN A 614 37.07 -17.50 7.51
C GLN A 614 38.19 -16.62 8.09
N PRO A 615 38.93 -17.09 9.12
CA PRO A 615 39.87 -16.27 9.89
C PRO A 615 41.09 -15.79 9.10
N ASP A 616 41.46 -16.48 8.03
CA ASP A 616 42.63 -16.16 7.21
C ASP A 616 42.32 -15.18 6.05
N SER A 617 41.07 -14.71 5.93
CA SER A 617 40.66 -13.82 4.83
C SER A 617 41.07 -12.37 5.10
N GLU A 618 42.14 -11.92 4.45
CA GLU A 618 42.57 -10.52 4.53
C GLU A 618 41.49 -9.52 4.07
N THR A 619 40.65 -9.90 3.11
CA THR A 619 39.58 -9.03 2.60
C THR A 619 38.53 -8.77 3.69
N LEU A 620 38.17 -9.80 4.45
CA LEU A 620 37.20 -9.69 5.55
C LEU A 620 37.78 -8.87 6.71
N SER A 621 39.05 -9.08 7.07
CA SER A 621 39.71 -8.26 8.09
C SER A 621 39.78 -6.78 7.69
N ARG A 622 40.15 -6.49 6.44
CA ARG A 622 40.13 -5.10 5.92
C ARG A 622 38.73 -4.49 5.94
N GLY A 623 37.71 -5.27 5.61
CA GLY A 623 36.31 -4.83 5.67
C GLY A 623 35.85 -4.52 7.10
N GLU A 624 36.11 -5.40 8.06
CA GLU A 624 35.80 -5.19 9.48
C GLU A 624 36.52 -3.96 10.03
N SER A 625 37.82 -3.82 9.73
CA SER A 625 38.63 -2.65 10.13
C SER A 625 38.08 -1.34 9.55
N ALA A 626 37.69 -1.31 8.27
CA ALA A 626 37.11 -0.13 7.64
C ALA A 626 35.78 0.30 8.29
N VAL A 627 34.92 -0.65 8.64
CA VAL A 627 33.64 -0.37 9.31
C VAL A 627 33.84 0.08 10.75
N LEU A 628 34.82 -0.49 11.46
CA LEU A 628 35.20 -0.02 12.80
C LEU A 628 35.72 1.43 12.76
N ASN A 629 36.49 1.81 11.75
CA ASN A 629 36.89 3.20 11.53
C ASN A 629 35.67 4.10 11.24
N SER A 630 34.75 3.65 10.40
CA SER A 630 33.52 4.42 10.09
C SER A 630 32.63 4.59 11.33
N LEU A 631 32.51 3.56 12.19
CA LEU A 631 31.84 3.64 13.50
C LEU A 631 32.52 4.66 14.41
N ALA A 632 33.85 4.66 14.45
CA ALA A 632 34.62 5.58 15.27
C ALA A 632 34.46 7.03 14.77
N ASP A 633 34.54 7.26 13.46
CA ASP A 633 34.30 8.56 12.82
C ASP A 633 32.89 9.06 13.09
N PHE A 634 31.88 8.19 12.94
CA PHE A 634 30.49 8.46 13.27
C PHE A 634 30.32 8.93 14.72
N LEU A 635 30.88 8.20 15.69
CA LEU A 635 30.81 8.55 17.10
C LEU A 635 31.52 9.88 17.38
N ALA A 636 32.72 10.08 16.81
CA ALA A 636 33.46 11.31 16.94
C ALA A 636 32.68 12.53 16.38
N MET A 637 31.96 12.35 15.28
CA MET A 637 31.11 13.39 14.66
C MET A 637 29.83 13.66 15.45
N ARG A 638 29.22 12.63 16.05
CA ARG A 638 27.95 12.74 16.80
C ARG A 638 28.12 13.61 18.07
N GLY A 639 29.28 13.54 18.71
CA GLY A 639 29.68 14.49 19.76
C GLY A 639 28.90 14.38 21.07
N GLN A 640 28.34 13.21 21.39
CA GLN A 640 27.63 12.96 22.65
C GLN A 640 28.60 12.53 23.78
N ALA A 641 28.14 12.61 25.03
CA ALA A 641 28.94 12.20 26.18
C ALA A 641 29.24 10.69 26.12
N GLY A 642 30.52 10.31 26.17
CA GLY A 642 30.97 8.93 26.04
C GLY A 642 31.32 8.51 24.60
N ASP A 643 31.09 9.36 23.60
CA ASP A 643 31.41 9.06 22.20
C ASP A 643 32.91 9.04 21.95
N ALA A 644 33.68 9.91 22.61
CA ALA A 644 35.13 9.96 22.45
C ALA A 644 35.79 8.67 22.92
N GLU A 645 35.37 8.11 24.07
CA GLU A 645 35.88 6.85 24.60
C GLU A 645 35.47 5.66 23.71
N GLN A 646 34.23 5.63 23.23
CA GLN A 646 33.77 4.58 22.33
C GLN A 646 34.44 4.65 20.96
N ALA A 647 34.62 5.85 20.40
CA ALA A 647 35.35 6.07 19.15
C ALA A 647 36.79 5.57 19.27
N LEU A 648 37.48 5.93 20.37
CA LEU A 648 38.83 5.44 20.64
C LEU A 648 38.89 3.90 20.72
N ALA A 649 37.93 3.27 21.40
CA ALA A 649 37.86 1.82 21.48
C ALA A 649 37.68 1.16 20.10
N HIS A 650 36.85 1.74 19.23
CA HIS A 650 36.67 1.24 17.87
C HIS A 650 37.92 1.45 16.99
N TYR A 651 38.61 2.60 17.09
CA TYR A 651 39.90 2.81 16.40
C TYR A 651 40.99 1.85 16.90
N GLN A 652 41.00 1.51 18.18
CA GLN A 652 41.96 0.52 18.70
C GLN A 652 41.64 -0.87 18.18
N GLN A 653 40.37 -1.26 18.21
CA GLN A 653 39.92 -2.54 17.68
C GLN A 653 40.20 -2.65 16.16
N SER A 654 40.07 -1.55 15.39
CA SER A 654 40.34 -1.58 13.95
C SER A 654 41.81 -1.80 13.60
N LEU A 655 42.74 -1.51 14.52
CA LEU A 655 44.17 -1.79 14.37
C LEU A 655 44.53 -3.23 14.79
N GLU A 656 43.71 -3.86 15.63
CA GLU A 656 43.90 -5.24 16.08
C GLU A 656 43.37 -6.28 15.08
N VAL A 657 42.33 -5.91 14.33
CA VAL A 657 41.73 -6.71 13.25
C VAL A 657 42.52 -6.52 11.95
#